data_AF-A0A1C6IW60-F1
#
_entry.id   AF-A0A1C6IW60-F1
#
_cell.length_a   1.000
_cell.length_b   1.000
_cell.length_c   1.000
_cell.angle_alpha   90.00
_cell.angle_beta   90.00
_cell.angle_gamma   90.00
#
_symmetry.space_group_name_H-M   'P 1'
#
loop_
_entity.id
_entity.type
_entity.pdbx_description
1 polymer ?
#
loop_
_entity_poly.entity_id
_entity_poly.type
_entity_poly.pdbx_seq_one_letter_code
_entity_poly.pdbx_strand_id
1 'polypeptide(L)'
;MLMKLRRMMAGLLVVMVTLLFTPAMSFADDEEIPLTDAQIDSAVQLEVGVAKTGSSTTDDPTHYVFKYTPQETCAYAFVFPKDQTGYTPFPTVYQKKASQLEEVEVSGHDVSNAVFALEQNVEYYFVFRVDEAMPSVTLAKEKELTEGVGTDIHACLQDGKEFLLSYTPAEDGVYTFKTKTTYSEEIPFFPTILYFEGKELKEPSVTINSLTDQDKYNYVYHYDSKNGGILKLKKDSKYYFYLNYQVEPNQISHCSLEKARYNTLHLEAGTGGYITGNPYVENPASIDQIFIVEDDDSTSFYAIAQKDYEISEVYLNGIKVKNLSIVKEAEYVFKDMNGNVIKNSSEYTSCDGVIGISKEDPRFTGNPDANSIPFENQDEEYNYYNLGNFMKIIGAKSYELKRECYFINIYGKISIDETNRVVVEFKKTGSTGGSGGGAIVTPPPVQEETTKTETVTNLDGSSTTVTTEKDDEAGIEAKTEVTDKTGDISAKTEVNVTEKPVISGDSQTATIKESVVNKIIDKIKEIEKKASDAGASKIDSSITLNITGTLTLENIDVVMPANMLEKIVSQTQATVTIKTPLGELNLNQKTLENATKESTVPSVKLTIEIMQQKKVPEAVAKQVGDNATIFNFKLQAGDKNISSFNGGKAIFTVDIPKALNAQNIKAVFVKDNGMAEKIPGRVVNGKFQMDMTHFSYYALVDEVTADKAVDASNQKIAKGVKNTRIVSVVKTASKGKVKLTWKKTAGYKLDGYEISKSTKKNGGYKKMAVRKGQSYTNNYGLKKGKTYWYKIRGFREVDGKRIYTDWKKISVRAK
;
A
#
# COMPACT_ATOMS: atom_id res chain seq x y z
N MET A 1 81.85 39.65 -4.44
CA MET A 1 80.54 40.14 -3.94
C MET A 1 79.38 39.91 -4.92
N LEU A 2 79.60 39.98 -6.25
CA LEU A 2 78.58 39.62 -7.26
C LEU A 2 78.23 38.11 -7.37
N MET A 3 78.97 37.19 -6.73
CA MET A 3 78.62 35.75 -6.71
C MET A 3 77.69 35.33 -5.56
N LYS A 4 77.54 36.14 -4.49
CA LYS A 4 76.55 35.87 -3.43
C LYS A 4 75.13 36.33 -3.81
N LEU A 5 75.00 37.31 -4.71
CA LEU A 5 73.70 37.82 -5.18
C LEU A 5 73.02 36.89 -6.21
N ARG A 6 73.79 36.07 -6.95
CA ARG A 6 73.25 35.07 -7.90
C ARG A 6 72.69 33.80 -7.26
N ARG A 7 73.07 33.44 -6.02
CA ARG A 7 72.47 32.30 -5.29
C ARG A 7 71.18 32.67 -4.52
N MET A 8 70.97 33.95 -4.21
CA MET A 8 69.74 34.43 -3.55
C MET A 8 68.54 34.59 -4.51
N MET A 9 68.76 34.89 -5.80
CA MET A 9 67.66 35.02 -6.78
C MET A 9 67.14 33.69 -7.36
N ALA A 10 67.89 32.59 -7.25
CA ALA A 10 67.38 31.27 -7.65
C ALA A 10 66.44 30.66 -6.59
N GLY A 11 66.61 30.98 -5.30
CA GLY A 11 65.73 30.54 -4.22
C GLY A 11 64.38 31.29 -4.17
N LEU A 12 64.34 32.55 -4.61
CA LEU A 12 63.10 33.35 -4.60
C LEU A 12 62.14 32.98 -5.75
N LEU A 13 62.65 32.42 -6.86
CA LEU A 13 61.82 32.02 -8.01
C LEU A 13 61.15 30.64 -7.82
N VAL A 14 61.69 29.77 -6.95
CA VAL A 14 61.09 28.46 -6.63
C VAL A 14 59.98 28.59 -5.58
N VAL A 15 60.05 29.58 -4.69
CA VAL A 15 59.02 29.85 -3.66
C VAL A 15 57.80 30.58 -4.24
N MET A 16 57.91 31.25 -5.40
CA MET A 16 56.78 31.96 -6.04
C MET A 16 55.96 31.12 -7.03
N VAL A 17 56.38 29.91 -7.38
CA VAL A 17 55.64 29.02 -8.31
C VAL A 17 54.75 28.00 -7.57
N THR A 18 54.90 27.82 -6.26
CA THR A 18 54.03 26.96 -5.42
C THR A 18 52.86 27.68 -4.74
N LEU A 19 52.71 29.00 -4.92
CA LEU A 19 51.67 29.81 -4.26
C LEU A 19 50.46 30.19 -5.14
N LEU A 20 50.27 29.54 -6.31
CA LEU A 20 49.13 29.83 -7.21
C LEU A 20 48.23 28.62 -7.57
N PHE A 21 48.35 27.50 -6.85
CA PHE A 21 47.36 26.41 -6.93
C PHE A 21 47.09 25.82 -5.54
N THR A 22 46.46 26.61 -4.67
CA THR A 22 45.62 26.05 -3.61
C THR A 22 44.21 25.87 -4.17
N PRO A 23 43.74 24.66 -4.53
CA PRO A 23 42.31 24.39 -4.47
C PRO A 23 41.87 24.55 -3.01
N ALA A 24 40.66 25.10 -2.85
CA ALA A 24 40.01 25.32 -1.58
C ALA A 24 40.12 24.08 -0.68
N MET A 25 40.43 24.33 0.59
CA MET A 25 40.39 23.36 1.68
C MET A 25 38.96 22.81 1.77
N SER A 26 38.68 21.72 1.07
CA SER A 26 37.63 20.80 1.48
C SER A 26 38.15 20.12 2.74
N PHE A 27 37.40 20.20 3.83
CA PHE A 27 37.50 19.21 4.89
C PHE A 27 37.20 17.85 4.23
N ALA A 28 38.25 17.10 3.91
CA ALA A 28 38.13 15.70 3.58
C ALA A 28 37.94 14.97 4.90
N ASP A 29 36.92 14.12 4.95
CA ASP A 29 36.71 13.15 6.00
C ASP A 29 38.01 12.39 6.30
N ASP A 30 38.22 12.00 7.55
CA ASP A 30 39.30 11.11 7.98
C ASP A 30 39.23 9.80 7.19
N GLU A 31 39.88 9.72 6.03
CA GLU A 31 40.22 8.46 5.38
C GLU A 31 41.28 7.76 6.25
N GLU A 32 40.91 6.65 6.88
CA GLU A 32 41.84 5.73 7.51
C GLU A 32 42.96 5.40 6.53
N ILE A 33 44.21 5.69 6.90
CA ILE A 33 45.37 5.27 6.12
C ILE A 33 45.56 3.76 6.41
N PRO A 34 45.32 2.84 5.45
CA PRO A 34 45.56 1.43 5.69
C PRO A 34 47.04 1.20 5.99
N LEU A 35 47.33 0.32 6.95
CA LEU A 35 48.70 -0.06 7.31
C LEU A 35 49.45 -0.52 6.05
N THR A 36 50.66 0.00 5.85
CA THR A 36 51.48 -0.38 4.69
C THR A 36 51.93 -1.85 4.79
N ASP A 37 52.15 -2.52 3.65
CA ASP A 37 52.67 -3.90 3.58
C ASP A 37 53.92 -4.11 4.47
N ALA A 38 54.76 -3.10 4.63
CA ALA A 38 55.95 -3.14 5.49
C ALA A 38 55.63 -3.07 7.00
N GLN A 39 54.59 -2.32 7.39
CA GLN A 39 54.10 -2.28 8.78
C GLN A 39 53.42 -3.62 9.13
N ILE A 40 52.69 -4.18 8.18
CA ILE A 40 52.03 -5.49 8.27
C ILE A 40 53.06 -6.62 8.34
N ASP A 41 54.09 -6.64 7.50
CA ASP A 41 55.15 -7.66 7.55
C ASP A 41 55.95 -7.62 8.88
N SER A 42 56.05 -6.45 9.52
CA SER A 42 56.62 -6.33 10.86
C SER A 42 55.69 -6.88 11.95
N ALA A 43 54.37 -6.79 11.76
CA ALA A 43 53.35 -7.37 12.64
C ALA A 43 53.18 -8.89 12.41
N VAL A 44 53.48 -9.40 11.22
CA VAL A 44 53.46 -10.82 10.86
C VAL A 44 54.64 -11.60 11.50
N GLN A 45 55.64 -10.93 12.09
CA GLN A 45 56.68 -11.55 12.93
C GLN A 45 56.32 -11.67 14.42
N LEU A 46 55.09 -11.34 14.84
CA LEU A 46 54.69 -11.37 16.25
C LEU A 46 54.42 -12.81 16.73
N GLU A 47 55.06 -13.19 17.85
CA GLU A 47 54.65 -14.35 18.64
C GLU A 47 53.32 -14.08 19.37
N VAL A 48 52.54 -15.15 19.56
CA VAL A 48 51.23 -15.12 20.23
C VAL A 48 51.34 -14.44 21.61
N GLY A 49 50.64 -13.32 21.81
CA GLY A 49 50.43 -12.70 23.12
C GLY A 49 51.47 -11.67 23.58
N VAL A 50 52.29 -11.07 22.70
CA VAL A 50 53.25 -10.02 23.10
C VAL A 50 52.79 -8.62 22.68
N ALA A 51 52.47 -7.77 23.67
CA ALA A 51 52.22 -6.34 23.49
C ALA A 51 53.52 -5.60 23.13
N LYS A 52 53.50 -4.69 22.15
CA LYS A 52 54.61 -3.77 21.90
C LYS A 52 54.11 -2.33 21.89
N THR A 53 54.66 -1.51 22.78
CA THR A 53 54.46 -0.06 22.79
C THR A 53 55.22 0.58 21.63
N GLY A 54 54.49 1.30 20.77
CA GLY A 54 55.08 2.23 19.81
C GLY A 54 55.58 3.48 20.53
N SER A 55 56.82 3.88 20.27
CA SER A 55 57.45 5.05 20.89
C SER A 55 56.92 6.35 20.27
N SER A 56 56.10 7.07 21.05
CA SER A 56 55.85 8.53 21.09
C SER A 56 56.11 9.39 19.84
N THR A 57 55.02 9.83 19.22
CA THR A 57 54.63 11.25 19.27
C THR A 57 53.20 11.30 19.82
N THR A 58 52.85 12.35 20.56
CA THR A 58 51.72 12.45 21.50
C THR A 58 50.29 12.30 20.92
N ASP A 59 50.15 11.84 19.67
CA ASP A 59 48.87 11.80 18.94
C ASP A 59 48.64 10.47 18.17
N ASP A 60 49.42 9.40 18.39
CA ASP A 60 49.31 8.14 17.63
C ASP A 60 48.95 6.91 18.52
N PRO A 61 47.80 6.23 18.30
CA PRO A 61 47.33 5.13 19.14
C PRO A 61 48.14 3.83 19.03
N THR A 62 48.13 3.05 20.11
CA THR A 62 48.85 1.76 20.19
C THR A 62 48.04 0.66 19.49
N HIS A 63 48.71 -0.15 18.65
CA HIS A 63 48.09 -1.25 17.93
C HIS A 63 48.46 -2.62 18.52
N TYR A 64 47.46 -3.46 18.81
CA TYR A 64 47.64 -4.83 19.32
C TYR A 64 47.16 -5.83 18.27
N VAL A 65 47.96 -6.87 17.96
CA VAL A 65 47.62 -7.86 16.93
C VAL A 65 47.46 -9.24 17.55
N PHE A 66 46.29 -9.86 17.36
CA PHE A 66 46.00 -11.24 17.76
C PHE A 66 45.87 -12.13 16.52
N LYS A 67 46.56 -13.27 16.50
CA LYS A 67 46.51 -14.24 15.43
C LYS A 67 45.71 -15.47 15.87
N TYR A 68 44.77 -15.92 15.04
CA TYR A 68 43.97 -17.11 15.33
C TYR A 68 43.76 -17.97 14.09
N THR A 69 43.77 -19.30 14.27
CA THR A 69 43.41 -20.27 13.23
C THR A 69 42.34 -21.21 13.80
N PRO A 70 41.07 -21.04 13.39
CA PRO A 70 39.97 -21.86 13.85
C PRO A 70 40.19 -23.34 13.54
N GLN A 71 39.93 -24.19 14.53
CA GLN A 71 39.99 -25.64 14.37
C GLN A 71 38.68 -26.22 13.82
N GLU A 72 37.59 -25.45 13.86
CA GLU A 72 36.27 -25.78 13.34
C GLU A 72 35.64 -24.51 12.74
N THR A 73 34.82 -24.64 11.70
CA THR A 73 34.04 -23.52 11.14
C THR A 73 32.86 -23.27 12.06
N CYS A 74 32.94 -22.23 12.89
CA CYS A 74 31.89 -21.85 13.84
C CYS A 74 32.01 -20.37 14.25
N ALA A 75 31.12 -19.92 15.13
CA ALA A 75 31.17 -18.58 15.69
C ALA A 75 32.20 -18.51 16.84
N TYR A 76 33.01 -17.46 16.83
CA TYR A 76 34.02 -17.14 17.86
C TYR A 76 33.77 -15.75 18.41
N ALA A 77 34.02 -15.54 19.70
CA ALA A 77 33.83 -14.23 20.34
C ALA A 77 35.02 -13.87 21.25
N PHE A 78 35.39 -12.59 21.31
CA PHE A 78 36.36 -12.13 22.31
C PHE A 78 35.67 -11.93 23.66
N VAL A 79 36.32 -12.39 24.73
CA VAL A 79 35.87 -12.28 26.12
C VAL A 79 36.84 -11.39 26.89
N PHE A 80 36.30 -10.33 27.50
CA PHE A 80 37.05 -9.34 28.28
C PHE A 80 36.76 -9.46 29.80
N PRO A 81 37.73 -9.18 30.68
CA PRO A 81 37.55 -9.18 32.13
C PRO A 81 36.82 -7.93 32.66
N LYS A 82 36.16 -8.09 33.82
CA LYS A 82 35.14 -7.20 34.43
C LYS A 82 35.62 -5.80 34.87
N ASP A 83 36.92 -5.57 35.02
CA ASP A 83 37.48 -4.49 35.82
C ASP A 83 37.83 -3.19 35.06
N GLN A 84 37.42 -3.05 33.81
CA GLN A 84 37.62 -1.82 33.04
C GLN A 84 36.32 -1.31 32.41
N THR A 85 35.54 -0.57 33.20
CA THR A 85 34.35 0.16 32.75
C THR A 85 34.79 1.44 32.04
N GLY A 86 34.88 1.42 30.70
CA GLY A 86 35.05 2.68 29.95
C GLY A 86 35.28 2.55 28.46
N TYR A 87 35.87 1.46 27.96
CA TYR A 87 36.19 1.33 26.54
C TYR A 87 36.44 -0.14 26.14
N THR A 88 35.58 -0.72 25.31
CA THR A 88 35.80 -2.05 24.71
C THR A 88 36.48 -1.87 23.35
N PRO A 89 37.74 -2.33 23.17
CA PRO A 89 38.47 -2.08 21.94
C PRO A 89 37.99 -3.02 20.82
N PHE A 90 37.76 -2.47 19.62
CA PHE A 90 37.34 -3.23 18.45
C PHE A 90 38.55 -3.58 17.57
N PRO A 91 38.66 -4.84 17.08
CA PRO A 91 39.71 -5.19 16.15
C PRO A 91 39.28 -4.98 14.71
N THR A 92 40.13 -4.37 13.90
CA THR A 92 40.08 -4.53 12.45
C THR A 92 40.52 -5.96 12.11
N VAL A 93 39.71 -6.67 11.33
CA VAL A 93 39.96 -8.09 11.04
C VAL A 93 40.53 -8.26 9.64
N TYR A 94 41.61 -9.02 9.55
CA TYR A 94 42.24 -9.39 8.28
C TYR A 94 42.24 -10.91 8.12
N GLN A 95 41.84 -11.38 6.95
CA GLN A 95 41.94 -12.78 6.54
C GLN A 95 43.18 -12.95 5.67
N LYS A 96 44.00 -13.97 5.96
CA LYS A 96 45.10 -14.33 5.08
C LYS A 96 44.61 -15.16 3.91
N LYS A 97 44.73 -14.60 2.71
CA LYS A 97 44.53 -15.32 1.45
C LYS A 97 45.85 -15.41 0.70
N ALA A 98 46.38 -16.62 0.59
CA ALA A 98 47.72 -16.89 0.05
C ALA A 98 48.82 -16.07 0.78
N SER A 99 49.53 -15.19 0.07
CA SER A 99 50.60 -14.34 0.60
C SER A 99 50.16 -12.89 0.86
N GLN A 100 48.85 -12.61 0.87
CA GLN A 100 48.29 -11.28 1.12
C GLN A 100 47.24 -11.34 2.23
N LEU A 101 47.13 -10.26 3.00
CA LEU A 101 46.04 -10.03 3.94
C LEU A 101 44.95 -9.24 3.20
N GLU A 102 43.72 -9.74 3.25
CA GLU A 102 42.54 -8.99 2.83
C GLU A 102 41.78 -8.56 4.09
N GLU A 103 41.45 -7.27 4.19
CA GLU A 103 40.57 -6.78 5.23
C GLU A 103 39.20 -7.42 5.07
N VAL A 104 38.68 -7.96 6.17
CA VAL A 104 37.33 -8.49 6.23
C VAL A 104 36.43 -7.32 6.55
N GLU A 105 35.60 -6.91 5.60
CA GLU A 105 34.62 -5.83 5.79
C GLU A 105 33.67 -6.20 6.93
N VAL A 106 33.87 -5.58 8.10
CA VAL A 106 32.98 -5.66 9.27
C VAL A 106 32.17 -4.36 9.27
N SER A 107 30.93 -4.38 8.77
CA SER A 107 30.16 -3.15 8.61
C SER A 107 29.29 -2.89 9.84
N GLY A 108 29.62 -1.87 10.63
CA GLY A 108 28.71 -1.32 11.64
C GLY A 108 29.37 -0.35 12.62
N HIS A 109 29.04 0.94 12.51
CA HIS A 109 29.27 1.94 13.55
C HIS A 109 28.26 1.75 14.70
N ASP A 110 28.42 0.74 15.55
CA ASP A 110 27.88 0.79 16.93
C ASP A 110 28.50 -0.29 17.82
N VAL A 111 28.56 -0.02 19.11
CA VAL A 111 29.54 -0.48 20.12
C VAL A 111 29.48 -1.98 20.52
N SER A 112 29.24 -2.96 19.64
CA SER A 112 28.98 -4.35 20.12
C SER A 112 29.42 -5.58 19.29
N ASN A 113 30.11 -5.44 18.15
CA ASN A 113 30.40 -6.60 17.29
C ASN A 113 31.69 -7.39 17.65
N ALA A 114 31.72 -8.05 18.81
CA ALA A 114 32.83 -8.91 19.24
C ALA A 114 32.72 -10.39 18.79
N VAL A 115 31.85 -10.72 17.81
CA VAL A 115 31.59 -12.11 17.36
C VAL A 115 31.87 -12.26 15.86
N PHE A 116 32.65 -13.27 15.50
CA PHE A 116 33.14 -13.53 14.14
C PHE A 116 32.79 -14.96 13.72
N ALA A 117 32.25 -15.13 12.50
CA ALA A 117 32.19 -16.45 11.87
C ALA A 117 33.53 -16.73 11.18
N LEU A 118 34.29 -17.65 11.74
CA LEU A 118 35.61 -17.96 11.24
C LEU A 118 35.62 -19.33 10.57
N GLU A 119 36.23 -19.42 9.39
CA GLU A 119 36.35 -20.67 8.65
C GLU A 119 37.46 -21.56 9.21
N GLN A 120 37.20 -22.86 9.29
CA GLN A 120 38.19 -23.85 9.69
C GLN A 120 39.46 -23.74 8.85
N ASN A 121 40.62 -23.76 9.51
CA ASN A 121 41.94 -23.70 8.89
C ASN A 121 42.26 -22.41 8.12
N VAL A 122 41.47 -21.35 8.31
CA VAL A 122 41.78 -20.01 7.78
C VAL A 122 42.52 -19.20 8.84
N GLU A 123 43.59 -18.52 8.44
CA GLU A 123 44.39 -17.69 9.35
C GLU A 123 43.85 -16.26 9.40
N TYR A 124 43.43 -15.83 10.59
CA TYR A 124 42.88 -14.50 10.85
C TYR A 124 43.80 -13.69 11.75
N TYR A 125 43.85 -12.39 11.50
CA TYR A 125 44.59 -11.39 12.27
C TYR A 125 43.61 -10.31 12.74
N PHE A 126 43.61 -10.03 14.04
CA PHE A 126 42.75 -9.05 14.69
C PHE A 126 43.62 -7.91 15.19
N VAL A 127 43.41 -6.70 14.69
CA VAL A 127 44.23 -5.52 14.98
C VAL A 127 43.41 -4.53 15.80
N PHE A 128 43.68 -4.44 17.09
CA PHE A 128 43.03 -3.49 17.99
C PHE A 128 43.80 -2.18 18.04
N ARG A 129 43.10 -1.06 17.87
CA ARG A 129 43.64 0.29 18.03
C ARG A 129 43.16 0.83 19.39
N VAL A 130 44.09 1.09 20.30
CA VAL A 130 43.77 1.55 21.66
C VAL A 130 44.67 2.69 22.11
N ASP A 131 44.08 3.66 22.80
CA ASP A 131 44.79 4.78 23.41
C ASP A 131 45.46 4.39 24.74
N GLU A 132 44.98 3.30 25.37
CA GLU A 132 45.45 2.78 26.66
C GLU A 132 45.92 1.31 26.56
N ALA A 133 46.44 0.76 27.66
CA ALA A 133 46.94 -0.63 27.68
C ALA A 133 45.78 -1.63 27.53
N MET A 134 45.90 -2.56 26.57
CA MET A 134 44.86 -3.54 26.28
C MET A 134 44.66 -4.55 27.44
N PRO A 135 43.41 -4.81 27.90
CA PRO A 135 43.12 -5.85 28.89
C PRO A 135 43.40 -7.25 28.34
N SER A 136 43.51 -8.26 29.22
CA SER A 136 43.70 -9.65 28.78
C SER A 136 42.45 -10.17 28.07
N VAL A 137 42.57 -10.52 26.78
CA VAL A 137 41.43 -11.00 25.98
C VAL A 137 41.57 -12.48 25.67
N THR A 138 40.47 -13.23 25.70
CA THR A 138 40.42 -14.63 25.24
C THR A 138 39.42 -14.77 24.10
N LEU A 139 39.75 -15.53 23.05
CA LEU A 139 38.80 -15.88 21.99
C LEU A 139 38.14 -17.22 22.33
N ALA A 140 36.83 -17.22 22.57
CA ALA A 140 36.05 -18.40 22.94
C ALA A 140 35.21 -18.89 21.75
N LYS A 141 35.05 -20.22 21.64
CA LYS A 141 34.21 -20.87 20.62
C LYS A 141 32.78 -21.09 21.12
N GLU A 142 31.82 -21.17 20.20
CA GLU A 142 30.41 -21.46 20.41
C GLU A 142 30.06 -22.47 21.52
N LYS A 143 30.73 -23.64 21.58
CA LYS A 143 30.47 -24.70 22.59
C LYS A 143 30.94 -24.37 24.02
N GLU A 144 31.81 -23.37 24.17
CA GLU A 144 32.30 -22.90 25.47
C GLU A 144 31.42 -21.78 26.04
N LEU A 145 30.47 -21.29 25.23
CA LEU A 145 29.41 -20.37 25.61
C LEU A 145 28.19 -21.23 26.02
N THR A 146 27.51 -20.90 27.13
CA THR A 146 26.45 -21.73 27.70
C THR A 146 25.29 -21.97 26.72
N GLU A 147 25.19 -23.17 26.16
CA GLU A 147 24.08 -23.60 25.29
C GLU A 147 22.81 -23.89 26.12
N GLY A 148 21.79 -23.04 26.02
CA GLY A 148 20.44 -23.32 26.50
C GLY A 148 19.60 -23.93 25.38
N VAL A 149 19.48 -25.27 25.33
CA VAL A 149 18.61 -25.97 24.38
C VAL A 149 17.24 -26.18 25.01
N GLY A 150 16.21 -25.50 24.48
CA GLY A 150 14.79 -25.75 24.75
C GLY A 150 14.15 -24.80 25.76
N THR A 151 13.01 -24.21 25.35
CA THR A 151 11.97 -23.36 26.01
C THR A 151 12.32 -22.41 27.16
N ASP A 152 13.29 -22.71 28.01
CA ASP A 152 13.76 -21.87 29.10
C ASP A 152 15.24 -21.56 28.86
N ILE A 153 15.52 -20.33 28.44
CA ILE A 153 16.89 -19.83 28.52
C ILE A 153 17.17 -19.63 30.01
N HIS A 154 17.89 -20.55 30.63
CA HIS A 154 18.44 -20.30 31.97
C HIS A 154 19.66 -19.40 31.83
N ALA A 155 19.43 -18.10 31.68
CA ALA A 155 20.42 -17.10 32.03
C ALA A 155 20.59 -17.12 33.56
N CYS A 156 21.34 -18.09 34.09
CA CYS A 156 21.87 -17.97 35.44
C CYS A 156 22.95 -16.89 35.40
N LEU A 157 22.59 -15.67 35.82
CA LEU A 157 23.55 -14.68 36.31
C LEU A 157 24.31 -15.29 37.50
N GLN A 158 25.34 -16.08 37.22
CA GLN A 158 26.45 -16.27 38.15
C GLN A 158 27.65 -15.55 37.55
N ASP A 159 28.08 -14.50 38.26
CA ASP A 159 29.37 -13.80 38.11
C ASP A 159 29.51 -12.68 37.06
N GLY A 160 28.40 -12.14 36.52
CA GLY A 160 28.41 -10.83 35.85
C GLY A 160 29.31 -10.72 34.61
N LYS A 161 29.18 -11.68 33.69
CA LYS A 161 29.81 -11.66 32.35
C LYS A 161 28.83 -11.18 31.29
N GLU A 162 29.33 -10.57 30.21
CA GLU A 162 28.59 -10.33 28.97
C GLU A 162 28.20 -11.68 28.34
N PHE A 163 26.94 -11.84 27.93
CA PHE A 163 26.47 -13.12 27.37
C PHE A 163 26.08 -12.99 25.90
N LEU A 164 26.71 -13.84 25.09
CA LEU A 164 26.20 -14.24 23.79
C LEU A 164 25.16 -15.34 23.99
N LEU A 165 23.91 -15.07 23.67
CA LEU A 165 22.82 -16.05 23.70
C LEU A 165 22.74 -16.77 22.35
N SER A 166 22.75 -18.10 22.35
CA SER A 166 22.39 -18.88 21.15
C SER A 166 20.99 -19.46 21.29
N TYR A 167 20.15 -19.30 20.27
CA TYR A 167 18.80 -19.90 20.23
C TYR A 167 18.58 -20.66 18.94
N THR A 168 17.95 -21.84 19.03
CA THR A 168 17.49 -22.61 17.87
C THR A 168 15.99 -22.87 18.03
N PRO A 169 15.13 -22.26 17.19
CA PRO A 169 13.69 -22.42 17.27
C PRO A 169 13.27 -23.86 16.94
N ALA A 170 12.36 -24.41 17.74
CA ALA A 170 11.77 -25.72 17.47
C ALA A 170 10.73 -25.70 16.33
N GLU A 171 10.27 -24.52 15.95
CA GLU A 171 9.29 -24.30 14.89
C GLU A 171 9.43 -22.89 14.29
N ASP A 172 8.89 -22.69 13.10
CA ASP A 172 8.82 -21.36 12.49
C ASP A 172 7.85 -20.49 13.33
N GLY A 173 8.25 -19.26 13.61
CA GLY A 173 7.42 -18.38 14.41
C GLY A 173 8.00 -17.02 14.69
N VAL A 174 7.18 -16.22 15.38
CA VAL A 174 7.57 -14.94 15.96
C VAL A 174 7.97 -15.16 17.40
N TYR A 175 9.10 -14.59 17.79
CA TYR A 175 9.67 -14.74 19.12
C TYR A 175 9.83 -13.39 19.80
N THR A 176 9.71 -13.36 21.13
CA THR A 176 9.89 -12.17 21.97
C THR A 176 10.79 -12.49 23.16
N PHE A 177 11.60 -11.52 23.60
CA PHE A 177 12.39 -11.68 24.82
C PHE A 177 11.50 -11.41 26.03
N LYS A 178 11.63 -12.24 27.05
CA LYS A 178 10.98 -12.06 28.35
C LYS A 178 12.07 -12.02 29.42
N THR A 179 12.17 -10.90 30.12
CA THR A 179 13.20 -10.66 31.14
C THR A 179 12.56 -10.39 32.48
N LYS A 180 13.28 -10.54 33.59
CA LYS A 180 12.79 -10.15 34.93
C LYS A 180 13.85 -9.31 35.63
N THR A 181 13.53 -8.06 35.93
CA THR A 181 14.42 -7.17 36.66
C THR A 181 14.19 -7.24 38.16
N THR A 182 15.21 -6.88 38.95
CA THR A 182 15.12 -6.85 40.42
C THR A 182 14.58 -5.52 40.97
N TYR A 183 14.55 -4.46 40.14
CA TYR A 183 14.02 -3.13 40.45
C TYR A 183 12.78 -2.80 39.60
N SER A 184 11.89 -1.93 40.12
CA SER A 184 10.58 -1.58 39.57
C SER A 184 10.58 -0.55 38.44
N GLU A 185 11.74 -0.08 38.01
CA GLU A 185 11.85 0.92 36.95
C GLU A 185 12.04 0.25 35.58
N GLU A 186 11.36 0.81 34.58
CA GLU A 186 11.44 0.47 33.16
C GLU A 186 12.83 0.79 32.61
N ILE A 187 13.83 -0.01 32.99
CA ILE A 187 15.16 0.13 32.42
C ILE A 187 15.14 -0.50 31.01
N PRO A 188 15.51 0.26 29.96
CA PRO A 188 15.41 -0.23 28.61
C PRO A 188 16.48 -1.30 28.33
N PHE A 189 16.00 -2.49 27.96
CA PHE A 189 16.80 -3.67 27.60
C PHE A 189 16.85 -3.79 26.07
N PHE A 190 18.06 -3.84 25.48
CA PHE A 190 18.26 -3.85 24.03
C PHE A 190 19.10 -5.05 23.56
N PRO A 191 18.48 -6.23 23.34
CA PRO A 191 19.13 -7.31 22.61
C PRO A 191 19.49 -6.87 21.18
N THR A 192 20.75 -7.03 20.80
CA THR A 192 21.21 -6.87 19.43
C THR A 192 21.31 -8.26 18.80
N ILE A 193 20.58 -8.51 17.71
CA ILE A 193 20.77 -9.73 16.92
C ILE A 193 22.11 -9.60 16.19
N LEU A 194 23.05 -10.48 16.49
CA LEU A 194 24.36 -10.43 15.86
C LEU A 194 24.42 -11.24 14.55
N TYR A 195 23.72 -12.38 14.44
CA TYR A 195 23.99 -13.35 13.37
C TYR A 195 22.83 -14.28 12.94
N PHE A 196 22.79 -14.64 11.65
CA PHE A 196 21.96 -15.72 11.08
C PHE A 196 22.78 -16.63 10.14
N GLU A 197 22.86 -17.95 10.43
CA GLU A 197 23.45 -18.99 9.55
C GLU A 197 24.77 -18.60 8.84
N GLY A 198 25.74 -18.00 9.53
CA GLY A 198 26.98 -17.63 8.84
C GLY A 198 27.02 -16.20 8.28
N LYS A 199 25.94 -15.40 8.39
CA LYS A 199 25.85 -14.04 7.82
C LYS A 199 25.51 -12.97 8.88
N GLU A 200 26.28 -11.90 8.85
CA GLU A 200 26.09 -10.68 9.64
C GLU A 200 24.82 -9.93 9.19
N LEU A 201 24.05 -9.41 10.15
CA LEU A 201 22.93 -8.52 9.89
C LEU A 201 23.45 -7.08 9.94
N LYS A 202 23.51 -6.41 8.76
CA LYS A 202 24.05 -5.05 8.60
C LYS A 202 23.28 -3.93 9.33
N GLU A 203 22.17 -4.23 10.01
CA GLU A 203 21.42 -3.22 10.77
C GLU A 203 20.98 -3.80 12.12
N PRO A 204 21.20 -3.08 13.23
CA PRO A 204 20.82 -3.55 14.55
C PRO A 204 19.29 -3.70 14.64
N SER A 205 18.85 -4.77 15.29
CA SER A 205 17.45 -4.92 15.68
C SER A 205 17.06 -3.82 16.66
N VAL A 206 15.92 -3.19 16.42
CA VAL A 206 15.48 -2.00 17.14
C VAL A 206 14.35 -2.40 18.12
N THR A 207 14.40 -2.04 19.39
CA THR A 207 13.28 -2.31 20.31
C THR A 207 12.09 -1.39 19.98
N ILE A 208 10.89 -1.97 19.78
CA ILE A 208 9.65 -1.23 19.49
C ILE A 208 8.91 -0.89 20.78
N ASN A 209 8.94 -1.80 21.76
CA ASN A 209 8.19 -1.68 23.00
C ASN A 209 8.77 -2.59 24.10
N SER A 210 8.59 -2.21 25.37
CA SER A 210 8.87 -3.04 26.54
C SER A 210 7.65 -3.09 27.45
N LEU A 211 7.20 -4.29 27.84
CA LEU A 211 6.02 -4.49 28.69
C LEU A 211 6.41 -5.13 30.00
N THR A 212 6.11 -4.51 31.13
CA THR A 212 6.25 -5.14 32.45
C THR A 212 4.95 -5.81 32.88
N ASP A 213 4.93 -7.13 33.08
CA ASP A 213 3.77 -7.82 33.64
C ASP A 213 3.64 -7.63 35.16
N GLN A 214 2.51 -8.09 35.71
CA GLN A 214 2.21 -8.00 37.15
C GLN A 214 3.25 -8.72 38.05
N ASP A 215 4.02 -9.65 37.49
CA ASP A 215 5.08 -10.40 38.14
C ASP A 215 6.48 -9.78 37.92
N LYS A 216 6.53 -8.57 37.37
CA LYS A 216 7.72 -7.78 37.01
C LYS A 216 8.57 -8.38 35.88
N TYR A 217 7.98 -9.14 34.97
CA TYR A 217 8.67 -9.56 33.75
C TYR A 217 8.54 -8.49 32.67
N ASN A 218 9.66 -8.03 32.14
CA ASN A 218 9.76 -7.13 31.00
C ASN A 218 9.84 -7.94 29.69
N TYR A 219 8.79 -7.87 28.86
CA TYR A 219 8.77 -8.42 27.51
C TYR A 219 9.28 -7.37 26.53
N VAL A 220 10.30 -7.70 25.75
CA VAL A 220 10.96 -6.77 24.83
C VAL A 220 10.72 -7.22 23.39
N TYR A 221 10.09 -6.33 22.62
CA TYR A 221 9.68 -6.59 21.25
C TYR A 221 10.67 -5.97 20.26
N HIS A 222 11.20 -6.80 19.36
CA HIS A 222 12.25 -6.40 18.41
C HIS A 222 11.71 -6.14 17.00
N TYR A 223 12.13 -5.01 16.45
CA TYR A 223 12.04 -4.60 15.05
C TYR A 223 13.27 -5.09 14.30
N ASP A 224 13.04 -5.96 13.33
CA ASP A 224 13.99 -6.24 12.27
C ASP A 224 13.65 -5.34 11.07
N SER A 225 14.51 -4.36 10.78
CA SER A 225 14.35 -3.40 9.68
C SER A 225 14.28 -4.06 8.31
N LYS A 226 14.83 -5.27 8.18
CA LYS A 226 14.87 -6.02 6.93
C LYS A 226 13.66 -6.93 6.73
N ASN A 227 13.03 -7.38 7.82
CA ASN A 227 11.92 -8.35 7.81
C ASN A 227 10.54 -7.77 8.20
N GLY A 228 10.42 -6.44 8.27
CA GLY A 228 9.15 -5.75 8.50
C GLY A 228 8.70 -5.80 9.96
N GLY A 229 9.65 -5.74 10.90
CA GLY A 229 9.35 -5.41 12.30
C GLY A 229 9.01 -6.56 13.24
N ILE A 230 9.51 -7.77 12.96
CA ILE A 230 9.39 -8.89 13.90
C ILE A 230 10.64 -9.75 13.91
N LEU A 231 11.03 -10.24 15.09
CA LEU A 231 11.94 -11.35 15.24
C LEU A 231 11.30 -12.67 14.76
N LYS A 232 11.29 -12.87 13.44
CA LYS A 232 10.85 -14.10 12.79
C LYS A 232 12.01 -15.08 12.79
N LEU A 233 11.89 -16.12 13.60
CA LEU A 233 12.90 -17.16 13.65
C LEU A 233 12.41 -18.40 12.89
N LYS A 234 13.31 -18.96 12.09
CA LYS A 234 13.07 -20.19 11.34
C LYS A 234 13.46 -21.38 12.19
N LYS A 235 12.63 -22.42 12.09
CA LYS A 235 12.88 -23.72 12.66
C LYS A 235 14.28 -24.20 12.29
N ASP A 236 14.97 -24.81 13.27
CA ASP A 236 16.28 -25.44 13.12
C ASP A 236 17.42 -24.47 12.71
N SER A 237 17.15 -23.16 12.63
CA SER A 237 18.17 -22.14 12.36
C SER A 237 18.78 -21.63 13.68
N LYS A 238 20.11 -21.49 13.73
CA LYS A 238 20.82 -21.01 14.93
C LYS A 238 21.01 -19.49 14.88
N TYR A 239 20.53 -18.82 15.91
CA TYR A 239 20.59 -17.36 16.08
C TYR A 239 21.48 -17.01 17.27
N TYR A 240 22.23 -15.93 17.14
CA TYR A 240 23.05 -15.38 18.22
C TYR A 240 22.62 -13.96 18.58
N PHE A 241 22.45 -13.70 19.87
CA PHE A 241 22.05 -12.40 20.40
C PHE A 241 23.09 -11.91 21.39
N TYR A 242 23.46 -10.64 21.26
CA TYR A 242 24.21 -9.91 22.27
C TYR A 242 23.26 -9.09 23.11
N LEU A 243 23.43 -9.16 24.42
CA LEU A 243 22.66 -8.34 25.34
C LEU A 243 23.52 -7.13 25.74
N ASN A 244 23.21 -5.96 25.18
CA ASN A 244 23.87 -4.71 25.56
C ASN A 244 23.18 -4.16 26.83
N TYR A 245 23.98 -3.95 27.88
CA TYR A 245 23.52 -3.44 29.16
C TYR A 245 24.06 -2.03 29.38
N GLN A 246 23.18 -1.04 29.49
CA GLN A 246 23.51 0.31 29.97
C GLN A 246 23.49 0.39 31.51
N VAL A 247 23.25 -0.73 32.22
CA VAL A 247 23.10 -0.74 33.69
C VAL A 247 23.85 -1.92 34.31
N GLU A 248 24.17 -1.82 35.60
CA GLU A 248 24.99 -2.79 36.31
C GLU A 248 24.52 -4.26 36.10
N PRO A 249 25.43 -5.20 35.81
CA PRO A 249 25.12 -6.59 35.41
C PRO A 249 24.27 -7.41 36.40
N ASN A 250 24.01 -6.89 37.60
CA ASN A 250 23.37 -7.60 38.70
C ASN A 250 21.84 -7.48 38.69
N GLN A 251 21.25 -6.81 37.70
CA GLN A 251 19.85 -6.36 37.75
C GLN A 251 18.83 -7.24 36.99
N ILE A 252 19.25 -8.16 36.10
CA ILE A 252 18.35 -9.05 35.34
C ILE A 252 18.35 -10.48 35.90
N SER A 253 17.42 -10.80 36.78
CA SER A 253 17.28 -12.12 37.41
C SER A 253 16.86 -13.26 36.45
N HIS A 254 16.29 -12.94 35.28
CA HIS A 254 15.82 -13.91 34.28
C HIS A 254 15.79 -13.29 32.88
N CYS A 255 16.12 -14.06 31.84
CA CYS A 255 15.95 -13.69 30.43
C CYS A 255 15.66 -14.95 29.60
N SER A 256 14.53 -14.99 28.91
CA SER A 256 14.11 -16.07 28.01
C SER A 256 13.60 -15.56 26.67
N LEU A 257 13.56 -16.43 25.67
CA LEU A 257 13.00 -16.14 24.36
C LEU A 257 11.81 -17.06 24.14
N GLU A 258 10.62 -16.49 24.06
CA GLU A 258 9.36 -17.21 23.99
C GLU A 258 8.68 -16.98 22.64
N LYS A 259 8.01 -18.02 22.11
CA LYS A 259 7.18 -17.87 20.90
C LYS A 259 5.95 -17.03 21.27
N ALA A 260 5.80 -15.87 20.66
CA ALA A 260 4.71 -14.97 20.96
C ALA A 260 3.40 -15.41 20.29
N ARG A 261 2.29 -15.31 21.03
CA ARG A 261 0.95 -15.19 20.43
C ARG A 261 0.72 -13.71 20.14
N TYR A 262 0.45 -13.38 18.89
CA TYR A 262 0.37 -12.00 18.45
C TYR A 262 -0.76 -11.81 17.45
N ASN A 263 -1.29 -10.59 17.41
CA ASN A 263 -2.19 -10.09 16.38
C ASN A 263 -1.56 -8.87 15.71
N THR A 264 -2.02 -8.52 14.50
CA THR A 264 -1.44 -7.44 13.69
C THR A 264 -2.35 -6.22 13.70
N LEU A 265 -1.81 -5.04 14.01
CA LEU A 265 -2.48 -3.75 13.88
C LEU A 265 -1.83 -2.97 12.73
N HIS A 266 -2.61 -2.57 11.75
CA HIS A 266 -2.12 -1.76 10.63
C HIS A 266 -1.97 -0.31 11.04
N LEU A 267 -0.79 0.27 10.79
CA LEU A 267 -0.49 1.66 11.09
C LEU A 267 -0.32 2.45 9.79
N GLU A 268 -0.89 3.65 9.74
CA GLU A 268 -0.73 4.55 8.61
C GLU A 268 -0.52 5.99 9.03
N ALA A 269 0.40 6.66 8.35
CA ALA A 269 0.60 8.09 8.46
C ALA A 269 -0.16 8.83 7.36
N GLY A 270 -0.90 9.86 7.75
CA GLY A 270 -1.40 10.89 6.85
C GLY A 270 -0.25 11.72 6.26
N THR A 271 -0.58 12.63 5.33
CA THR A 271 0.41 13.50 4.69
C THR A 271 1.06 14.43 5.71
N GLY A 272 2.40 14.43 5.78
CA GLY A 272 3.15 15.31 6.68
C GLY A 272 3.89 14.61 7.82
N GLY A 273 3.95 13.28 7.82
CA GLY A 273 4.74 12.51 8.78
C GLY A 273 4.87 11.04 8.37
N TYR A 274 5.51 10.24 9.20
CA TYR A 274 5.61 8.78 9.07
C TYR A 274 5.72 8.12 10.44
N ILE A 275 5.49 6.80 10.51
CA ILE A 275 5.49 6.02 11.75
C ILE A 275 6.78 5.20 11.81
N THR A 276 7.41 5.13 12.98
CA THR A 276 8.68 4.41 13.18
C THR A 276 8.63 3.55 14.45
N GLY A 277 9.37 2.44 14.44
CA GLY A 277 9.59 1.62 15.63
C GLY A 277 10.58 2.22 16.63
N ASN A 278 11.51 3.06 16.17
CA ASN A 278 12.42 3.82 17.02
C ASN A 278 12.71 5.16 16.37
N PRO A 279 12.40 6.26 17.06
CA PRO A 279 12.76 7.56 16.52
C PRO A 279 14.28 7.69 16.41
N TYR A 280 15.06 7.23 17.38
CA TYR A 280 16.48 7.53 17.58
C TYR A 280 17.48 7.01 16.53
N VAL A 281 17.04 6.32 15.47
CA VAL A 281 17.89 5.89 14.34
C VAL A 281 18.00 7.00 13.28
N GLU A 282 19.15 7.19 12.65
CA GLU A 282 19.38 8.29 11.68
C GLU A 282 18.63 8.13 10.34
N ASN A 283 18.01 6.98 10.08
CA ASN A 283 17.20 6.75 8.88
C ASN A 283 16.20 5.59 9.08
N PRO A 284 15.16 5.76 9.90
CA PRO A 284 14.27 4.66 10.23
C PRO A 284 13.32 4.35 9.07
N ALA A 285 13.21 3.07 8.70
CA ALA A 285 12.19 2.61 7.77
C ALA A 285 10.79 2.80 8.36
N SER A 286 9.83 3.22 7.53
CA SER A 286 8.43 3.32 7.94
C SER A 286 7.90 1.93 8.33
N ILE A 287 7.10 1.88 9.40
CA ILE A 287 6.39 0.66 9.79
C ILE A 287 4.92 0.77 9.41
N ASP A 288 4.42 -0.23 8.68
CA ASP A 288 3.02 -0.28 8.24
C ASP A 288 2.14 -1.10 9.21
N GLN A 289 2.77 -1.79 10.17
CA GLN A 289 2.12 -2.75 11.07
C GLN A 289 2.86 -2.81 12.41
N ILE A 290 2.12 -2.96 13.52
CA ILE A 290 2.65 -3.35 14.83
C ILE A 290 1.97 -4.61 15.34
N PHE A 291 2.69 -5.37 16.16
CA PHE A 291 2.21 -6.63 16.72
C PHE A 291 1.76 -6.41 18.15
N ILE A 292 0.52 -6.79 18.44
CA ILE A 292 -0.09 -6.64 19.76
C ILE A 292 -0.26 -8.03 20.37
N VAL A 293 0.18 -8.19 21.61
CA VAL A 293 0.00 -9.41 22.40
C VAL A 293 -1.34 -9.36 23.14
N GLU A 294 -2.03 -10.50 23.25
CA GLU A 294 -3.44 -10.61 23.65
C GLU A 294 -3.80 -10.08 25.06
N ASP A 295 -2.81 -9.75 25.90
CA ASP A 295 -3.00 -9.39 27.31
C ASP A 295 -2.87 -7.89 27.63
N ASP A 296 -2.82 -7.00 26.62
CA ASP A 296 -2.54 -5.56 26.82
C ASP A 296 -3.79 -4.68 27.07
N ASP A 297 -3.67 -3.71 27.99
CA ASP A 297 -4.67 -2.66 28.26
C ASP A 297 -4.33 -1.32 27.54
N SER A 298 -3.22 -1.25 26.81
CA SER A 298 -2.83 -0.08 26.00
C SER A 298 -2.01 -0.45 24.76
N THR A 299 -1.88 0.45 23.79
CA THR A 299 -1.09 0.25 22.55
C THR A 299 -0.28 1.50 22.26
N SER A 300 1.06 1.36 22.23
CA SER A 300 2.00 2.49 22.09
C SER A 300 2.86 2.39 20.83
N PHE A 301 3.16 3.52 20.19
CA PHE A 301 4.05 3.61 19.02
C PHE A 301 4.55 5.04 18.79
N TYR A 302 5.61 5.21 17.97
CA TYR A 302 6.21 6.51 17.66
C TYR A 302 5.82 7.02 16.27
N ALA A 303 5.62 8.33 16.15
CA ALA A 303 5.38 9.03 14.91
C ALA A 303 6.35 10.21 14.75
N ILE A 304 6.93 10.38 13.56
CA ILE A 304 7.81 11.50 13.23
C ILE A 304 7.06 12.42 12.27
N ALA A 305 6.88 13.68 12.65
CA ALA A 305 6.34 14.69 11.76
C ALA A 305 7.43 15.23 10.84
N GLN A 306 7.06 15.51 9.58
CA GLN A 306 7.90 16.28 8.68
C GLN A 306 7.99 17.73 9.19
N LYS A 307 9.04 18.44 8.74
CA LYS A 307 9.21 19.85 9.07
C LYS A 307 7.94 20.64 8.76
N ASP A 308 7.50 21.44 9.73
CA ASP A 308 6.27 22.24 9.68
C ASP A 308 4.98 21.39 9.71
N TYR A 309 4.99 20.23 10.37
CA TYR A 309 3.79 19.43 10.63
C TYR A 309 3.70 19.02 12.10
N GLU A 310 2.48 18.86 12.61
CA GLU A 310 2.19 18.30 13.93
C GLU A 310 1.03 17.31 13.85
N ILE A 311 0.92 16.38 14.80
CA ILE A 311 -0.22 15.44 14.83
C ILE A 311 -1.50 16.23 15.08
N SER A 312 -2.49 16.04 14.19
CA SER A 312 -3.84 16.57 14.38
C SER A 312 -4.71 15.59 15.16
N GLU A 313 -4.84 14.37 14.65
CA GLU A 313 -5.78 13.38 15.15
C GLU A 313 -5.27 11.94 14.93
N VAL A 314 -5.74 11.02 15.76
CA VAL A 314 -5.48 9.58 15.62
C VAL A 314 -6.82 8.86 15.50
N TYR A 315 -6.95 7.99 14.51
CA TYR A 315 -8.16 7.23 14.22
C TYR A 315 -7.91 5.75 14.35
N LEU A 316 -8.85 5.01 14.91
CA LEU A 316 -8.90 3.54 14.89
C LEU A 316 -10.13 3.13 14.09
N ASN A 317 -9.94 2.43 12.97
CA ASN A 317 -11.00 2.02 12.03
C ASN A 317 -11.88 3.18 11.53
N GLY A 318 -11.25 4.34 11.31
CA GLY A 318 -11.95 5.56 10.90
C GLY A 318 -12.74 6.25 12.03
N ILE A 319 -12.65 5.76 13.27
CA ILE A 319 -13.23 6.40 14.45
C ILE A 319 -12.12 7.14 15.19
N LYS A 320 -12.32 8.44 15.43
CA LYS A 320 -11.38 9.25 16.20
C LYS A 320 -11.19 8.66 17.59
N VAL A 321 -9.95 8.33 17.94
CA VAL A 321 -9.57 7.78 19.24
C VAL A 321 -9.62 8.92 20.25
N LYS A 322 -10.44 8.76 21.29
CA LYS A 322 -10.61 9.79 22.35
C LYS A 322 -9.78 9.51 23.59
N ASN A 323 -9.39 8.25 23.81
CA ASN A 323 -8.66 7.82 24.99
C ASN A 323 -7.21 7.48 24.62
N LEU A 324 -6.41 8.53 24.43
CA LEU A 324 -5.00 8.40 24.06
C LEU A 324 -4.17 9.51 24.70
N SER A 325 -2.88 9.25 24.88
CA SER A 325 -1.85 10.24 25.19
C SER A 325 -0.99 10.47 23.95
N ILE A 326 -0.65 11.72 23.68
CA ILE A 326 0.39 12.10 22.70
C ILE A 326 1.39 12.97 23.45
N VAL A 327 2.63 12.50 23.54
CA VAL A 327 3.73 13.25 24.14
C VAL A 327 4.65 13.71 23.01
N LYS A 328 4.93 15.02 22.94
CA LYS A 328 5.87 15.55 21.96
C LYS A 328 7.28 15.53 22.54
N GLU A 329 8.17 14.79 21.91
CA GLU A 329 9.58 14.70 22.23
C GLU A 329 10.41 15.49 21.21
N ALA A 330 11.39 16.27 21.68
CA ALA A 330 12.29 17.02 20.81
C ALA A 330 13.75 16.89 21.29
N GLU A 331 14.65 16.61 20.35
CA GLU A 331 16.09 16.53 20.63
C GLU A 331 16.76 17.82 20.16
N TYR A 332 17.60 18.39 21.03
CA TYR A 332 18.30 19.63 20.76
C TYR A 332 19.81 19.45 20.79
N VAL A 333 20.51 20.16 19.92
CA VAL A 333 21.96 20.32 19.97
C VAL A 333 22.28 21.71 20.51
N PHE A 334 22.90 21.77 21.69
CA PHE A 334 23.22 23.03 22.36
C PHE A 334 24.63 23.51 22.00
N LYS A 335 24.76 24.81 21.70
CA LYS A 335 26.02 25.44 21.26
C LYS A 335 26.47 26.54 22.22
N ASP A 336 27.79 26.61 22.44
CA ASP A 336 28.45 27.64 23.25
C ASP A 336 28.55 29.00 22.53
N MET A 337 29.22 29.98 23.15
CA MET A 337 29.45 31.32 22.56
C MET A 337 30.25 31.31 21.24
N ASN A 338 31.02 30.26 20.97
CA ASN A 338 31.85 30.11 19.80
C ASN A 338 31.19 29.24 18.72
N GLY A 339 29.97 28.74 18.98
CA GLY A 339 29.24 27.85 18.07
C GLY A 339 29.65 26.38 18.19
N ASN A 340 30.48 26.01 19.16
CA ASN A 340 30.87 24.62 19.39
C ASN A 340 29.73 23.87 20.11
N VAL A 341 29.51 22.61 19.72
CA VAL A 341 28.58 21.72 20.41
C VAL A 341 29.08 21.46 21.83
N ILE A 342 28.22 21.67 22.82
CA ILE A 342 28.55 21.36 24.22
C ILE A 342 28.53 19.84 24.37
N LYS A 343 29.64 19.23 24.84
CA LYS A 343 29.74 17.77 25.00
C LYS A 343 28.59 17.23 25.85
N ASN A 344 28.05 16.08 25.45
CA ASN A 344 26.87 15.39 26.00
C ASN A 344 25.53 16.13 25.80
N SER A 345 25.46 17.14 24.93
CA SER A 345 24.20 17.84 24.64
C SER A 345 23.18 17.01 23.86
N SER A 346 23.61 15.92 23.22
CA SER A 346 22.76 14.97 22.45
C SER A 346 21.94 14.03 23.33
N GLU A 347 22.07 14.11 24.66
CA GLU A 347 21.38 13.23 25.62
C GLU A 347 20.13 13.90 26.23
N TYR A 348 19.83 15.15 25.88
CA TYR A 348 18.73 15.91 26.50
C TYR A 348 17.53 16.03 25.55
N THR A 349 16.56 15.14 25.76
CA THR A 349 15.25 15.19 25.10
C THR A 349 14.29 16.05 25.92
N SER A 350 13.56 16.97 25.28
CA SER A 350 12.46 17.67 25.94
C SER A 350 11.15 16.94 25.70
N CYS A 351 10.34 16.78 26.74
CA CYS A 351 8.95 16.34 26.63
C CYS A 351 8.06 17.58 26.77
N ASP A 352 7.21 17.86 25.78
CA ASP A 352 6.32 19.04 25.73
C ASP A 352 7.03 20.38 25.99
N GLY A 353 8.29 20.50 25.57
CA GLY A 353 9.09 21.72 25.66
C GLY A 353 9.81 21.95 27.00
N VAL A 354 9.81 20.96 27.90
CA VAL A 354 10.60 20.98 29.14
C VAL A 354 11.63 19.85 29.17
N ILE A 355 12.80 20.13 29.76
CA ILE A 355 13.92 19.19 29.90
C ILE A 355 14.06 18.82 31.39
N GLY A 356 13.97 17.53 31.68
CA GLY A 356 14.20 16.98 33.03
C GLY A 356 15.69 16.82 33.31
N ILE A 357 16.14 17.29 34.48
CA ILE A 357 17.47 17.01 35.01
C ILE A 357 17.30 16.17 36.27
N SER A 358 17.94 15.00 36.33
CA SER A 358 17.96 14.18 37.54
C SER A 358 18.63 14.94 38.67
N LYS A 359 18.02 14.91 39.86
CA LYS A 359 18.56 15.52 41.08
C LYS A 359 19.89 14.91 41.52
N GLU A 360 20.18 13.70 41.04
CA GLU A 360 21.41 12.97 41.33
C GLU A 360 22.44 13.04 40.18
N ASP A 361 22.13 13.72 39.07
CA ASP A 361 23.05 13.80 37.93
C ASP A 361 24.36 14.51 38.33
N PRO A 362 25.50 13.80 38.29
CA PRO A 362 26.78 14.30 38.78
C PRO A 362 27.27 15.54 38.02
N ARG A 363 26.74 15.78 36.81
CA ARG A 363 27.04 16.98 36.00
C ARG A 363 26.44 18.26 36.59
N PHE A 364 25.39 18.14 37.39
CA PHE A 364 24.61 19.27 37.93
C PHE A 364 24.61 19.34 39.46
N THR A 365 24.91 18.23 40.14
CA THR A 365 25.08 18.22 41.60
C THR A 365 26.21 19.17 42.01
N GLY A 366 25.87 20.23 42.76
CA GLY A 366 26.82 21.23 43.25
C GLY A 366 26.99 22.47 42.37
N ASN A 367 26.26 22.60 41.26
CA ASN A 367 26.22 23.85 40.48
C ASN A 367 25.31 24.89 41.18
N PRO A 368 25.85 26.00 41.73
CA PRO A 368 25.06 27.00 42.45
C PRO A 368 24.03 27.71 41.57
N ASP A 369 24.28 27.79 40.25
CA ASP A 369 23.36 28.43 39.31
C ASP A 369 22.12 27.55 39.06
N ALA A 370 22.29 26.22 38.99
CA ALA A 370 21.19 25.27 38.83
C ALA A 370 20.15 25.32 39.97
N ASN A 371 20.61 25.59 41.20
CA ASN A 371 19.76 25.73 42.38
C ASN A 371 19.05 27.09 42.49
N SER A 372 19.44 28.07 41.68
CA SER A 372 18.89 29.44 41.70
C SER A 372 17.97 29.74 40.52
N ILE A 373 17.95 28.89 39.50
CA ILE A 373 17.12 29.02 38.30
C ILE A 373 15.77 28.32 38.54
N PRO A 374 14.64 28.99 38.30
CA PRO A 374 13.32 28.38 38.50
C PRO A 374 13.04 27.26 37.50
N PHE A 375 12.46 26.16 38.00
CA PHE A 375 11.94 25.03 37.23
C PHE A 375 10.42 25.16 37.02
N GLU A 376 9.91 24.59 35.93
CA GLU A 376 8.49 24.56 35.58
C GLU A 376 7.72 23.56 36.44
N ASN A 377 8.36 22.41 36.74
CA ASN A 377 7.81 21.35 37.58
C ASN A 377 8.94 20.54 38.25
N GLN A 378 8.61 19.73 39.25
CA GLN A 378 9.51 18.75 39.87
C GLN A 378 8.73 17.50 40.29
N ASP A 379 9.38 16.35 40.25
CA ASP A 379 8.90 15.10 40.85
C ASP A 379 9.91 14.58 41.89
N GLU A 380 9.83 13.31 42.30
CA GLU A 380 10.74 12.74 43.31
C GLU A 380 12.19 12.69 42.81
N GLU A 381 12.43 12.55 41.51
CA GLU A 381 13.74 12.27 40.91
C GLU A 381 14.28 13.40 40.03
N TYR A 382 13.41 14.20 39.41
CA TYR A 382 13.75 15.17 38.37
C TYR A 382 13.27 16.59 38.67
N ASN A 383 14.03 17.57 38.18
CA ASN A 383 13.62 18.97 38.05
C ASN A 383 13.42 19.30 36.56
N TYR A 384 12.29 19.87 36.17
CA TYR A 384 11.94 20.15 34.78
C TYR A 384 12.11 21.62 34.43
N TYR A 385 12.94 21.93 33.45
CA TYR A 385 13.26 23.31 33.05
C TYR A 385 12.75 23.59 31.63
N ASN A 386 12.19 24.78 31.41
CA ASN A 386 12.00 25.26 30.04
C ASN A 386 13.36 25.43 29.33
N LEU A 387 13.35 25.44 28.00
CA LEU A 387 14.57 25.49 27.19
C LEU A 387 15.47 26.69 27.52
N GLY A 388 14.89 27.86 27.76
CA GLY A 388 15.65 29.08 28.09
C GLY A 388 16.32 29.03 29.46
N ASN A 389 15.70 28.37 30.45
CA ASN A 389 16.27 28.16 31.77
C ASN A 389 17.32 27.05 31.74
N PHE A 390 17.06 25.96 30.99
CA PHE A 390 18.04 24.91 30.76
C PHE A 390 19.33 25.45 30.12
N MET A 391 19.22 26.30 29.09
CA MET A 391 20.38 26.95 28.46
C MET A 391 21.24 27.75 29.45
N LYS A 392 20.63 28.37 30.48
CA LYS A 392 21.38 29.09 31.51
C LYS A 392 22.16 28.13 32.41
N ILE A 393 21.61 26.95 32.70
CA ILE A 393 22.24 25.92 33.53
C ILE A 393 23.49 25.35 32.85
N ILE A 394 23.39 25.03 31.55
CA ILE A 394 24.50 24.44 30.78
C ILE A 394 25.41 25.48 30.11
N GLY A 395 25.12 26.78 30.25
CA GLY A 395 25.91 27.85 29.63
C GLY A 395 25.77 27.98 28.10
N ALA A 396 24.69 27.45 27.52
CA ALA A 396 24.43 27.52 26.08
C ALA A 396 23.95 28.91 25.64
N LYS A 397 24.30 29.31 24.42
CA LYS A 397 23.86 30.58 23.80
C LYS A 397 22.86 30.40 22.67
N SER A 398 22.92 29.26 22.01
CA SER A 398 21.96 28.86 20.99
C SER A 398 21.73 27.36 21.06
N TYR A 399 20.62 26.92 20.49
CA TYR A 399 20.33 25.52 20.28
C TYR A 399 19.85 25.34 18.84
N GLU A 400 19.98 24.12 18.35
CA GLU A 400 19.43 23.67 17.08
C GLU A 400 18.50 22.50 17.34
N LEU A 401 17.26 22.59 16.86
CA LEU A 401 16.32 21.47 16.91
C LEU A 401 16.77 20.43 15.90
N LYS A 402 17.21 19.27 16.39
CA LYS A 402 17.70 18.18 15.54
C LYS A 402 16.55 17.33 15.01
N ARG A 403 15.56 17.07 15.86
CA ARG A 403 14.40 16.22 15.55
C ARG A 403 13.22 16.48 16.47
N GLU A 404 12.01 16.20 15.98
CA GLU A 404 10.79 16.10 16.78
C GLU A 404 10.13 14.75 16.52
N CYS A 405 9.75 14.05 17.59
CA CYS A 405 8.98 12.81 17.55
C CYS A 405 7.77 12.91 18.49
N TYR A 406 6.78 12.09 18.22
CA TYR A 406 5.57 12.00 18.99
C TYR A 406 5.43 10.57 19.50
N PHE A 407 5.36 10.41 20.82
CA PHE A 407 5.03 9.14 21.45
C PHE A 407 3.52 9.07 21.65
N ILE A 408 2.86 8.09 21.01
CA ILE A 408 1.41 7.93 21.02
C ILE A 408 1.07 6.69 21.81
N ASN A 409 0.20 6.83 22.82
CA ASN A 409 -0.29 5.72 23.64
C ASN A 409 -1.83 5.69 23.60
N ILE A 410 -2.41 4.60 23.11
CA ILE A 410 -3.87 4.39 23.02
C ILE A 410 -4.31 3.50 24.18
N TYR A 411 -5.21 3.99 25.03
CA TYR A 411 -5.65 3.26 26.23
C TYR A 411 -6.98 2.51 26.02
N GLY A 412 -6.99 1.24 26.43
CA GLY A 412 -8.13 0.32 26.42
C GLY A 412 -7.91 -0.92 25.52
N LYS A 413 -8.58 -2.03 25.85
CA LYS A 413 -8.53 -3.27 25.04
C LYS A 413 -9.08 -3.02 23.63
N ILE A 414 -8.18 -2.90 22.66
CA ILE A 414 -8.53 -2.95 21.24
C ILE A 414 -8.82 -4.41 20.92
N SER A 415 -10.03 -4.73 20.43
CA SER A 415 -10.39 -6.10 20.02
C SER A 415 -9.53 -6.52 18.86
N ILE A 416 -8.44 -7.23 19.10
CA ILE A 416 -7.38 -7.43 18.11
C ILE A 416 -7.82 -8.49 17.08
N ASP A 417 -8.27 -8.04 15.91
CA ASP A 417 -8.47 -8.86 14.71
C ASP A 417 -7.68 -8.26 13.53
N GLU A 418 -7.50 -9.03 12.46
CA GLU A 418 -6.74 -8.64 11.26
C GLU A 418 -7.34 -7.44 10.50
N THR A 419 -8.43 -6.84 10.97
CA THR A 419 -9.12 -5.73 10.29
C THR A 419 -8.87 -4.36 10.90
N ASN A 420 -8.21 -4.30 12.06
CA ASN A 420 -7.97 -3.04 12.74
C ASN A 420 -6.86 -2.19 12.10
N ARG A 421 -7.17 -0.92 11.86
CA ARG A 421 -6.29 0.06 11.22
C ARG A 421 -6.25 1.35 12.03
N VAL A 422 -5.05 1.77 12.43
CA VAL A 422 -4.79 3.06 13.06
C VAL A 422 -4.21 4.04 12.06
N VAL A 423 -4.80 5.23 11.96
CA VAL A 423 -4.34 6.32 11.09
C VAL A 423 -3.95 7.51 11.95
N VAL A 424 -2.70 7.95 11.84
CA VAL A 424 -2.21 9.19 12.46
C VAL A 424 -2.25 10.29 11.41
N GLU A 425 -3.09 11.29 11.59
CA GLU A 425 -3.14 12.44 10.72
C GLU A 425 -2.21 13.55 11.20
N PHE A 426 -1.55 14.19 10.24
CA PHE A 426 -0.67 15.33 10.47
C PHE A 426 -1.28 16.57 9.82
N LYS A 427 -1.19 17.70 10.50
CA LYS A 427 -1.56 19.02 9.96
C LYS A 427 -0.31 19.88 9.81
N LYS A 428 -0.26 20.66 8.73
CA LYS A 428 0.83 21.59 8.48
C LYS A 428 0.76 22.74 9.48
N THR A 429 1.81 22.96 10.26
CA THR A 429 1.93 24.12 11.15
C THR A 429 2.22 25.35 10.29
N GLY A 430 1.41 26.39 10.45
CA GLY A 430 1.60 27.64 9.73
C GLY A 430 2.89 28.31 10.17
N SER A 431 3.76 28.67 9.23
CA SER A 431 4.94 29.50 9.50
C SER A 431 4.50 30.89 9.99
N THR A 432 4.50 31.11 11.30
CA THR A 432 4.48 32.44 11.90
C THR A 432 5.76 32.66 12.69
N GLY A 433 6.65 33.48 12.13
CA GLY A 433 7.73 34.07 12.89
C GLY A 433 7.17 35.07 13.92
N GLY A 434 7.55 34.88 15.18
CA GLY A 434 7.86 35.97 16.12
C GLY A 434 6.73 36.63 16.92
N SER A 435 6.94 36.61 18.25
CA SER A 435 6.60 37.63 19.25
C SER A 435 5.17 37.70 19.82
N GLY A 436 5.00 37.09 21.01
CA GLY A 436 4.70 37.81 22.25
C GLY A 436 3.27 38.32 22.51
N GLY A 437 2.72 37.95 23.68
CA GLY A 437 1.73 38.74 24.41
C GLY A 437 0.37 38.06 24.59
N GLY A 438 0.10 37.56 25.79
CA GLY A 438 -1.16 36.92 26.15
C GLY A 438 -2.37 37.85 26.23
N ALA A 439 -3.54 37.29 25.96
CA ALA A 439 -4.79 37.66 26.61
C ALA A 439 -5.76 36.47 26.51
N ILE A 440 -6.36 36.12 27.65
CA ILE A 440 -7.44 35.15 27.76
C ILE A 440 -8.66 35.73 27.03
N VAL A 441 -9.11 35.06 25.97
CA VAL A 441 -10.45 35.23 25.41
C VAL A 441 -11.08 33.85 25.36
N THR A 442 -12.18 33.70 26.10
CA THR A 442 -13.04 32.51 26.08
C THR A 442 -13.35 32.10 24.64
N PRO A 443 -13.25 30.80 24.27
CA PRO A 443 -13.46 30.38 22.90
C PRO A 443 -14.94 30.60 22.51
N PRO A 444 -15.23 31.21 21.35
CA PRO A 444 -16.52 31.06 20.71
C PRO A 444 -16.70 29.60 20.25
N PRO A 445 -17.93 29.11 20.05
CA PRO A 445 -18.17 27.73 19.65
C PRO A 445 -17.49 27.47 18.29
N VAL A 446 -16.60 26.48 18.24
CA VAL A 446 -15.93 26.04 17.01
C VAL A 446 -16.96 25.33 16.12
N GLN A 447 -17.22 25.87 14.93
CA GLN A 447 -17.94 25.19 13.85
C GLN A 447 -16.96 24.24 13.14
N GLU A 448 -17.37 22.98 12.94
CA GLU A 448 -16.67 21.95 12.16
C GLU A 448 -16.45 22.42 10.71
N GLU A 449 -15.21 22.36 10.18
CA GLU A 449 -14.94 22.68 8.77
C GLU A 449 -15.33 21.49 7.87
N THR A 450 -16.43 21.65 7.14
CA THR A 450 -17.08 20.65 6.27
C THR A 450 -16.46 20.52 4.87
N THR A 451 -15.42 21.30 4.54
CA THR A 451 -14.87 21.43 3.18
C THR A 451 -13.33 21.43 3.18
N LYS A 452 -12.71 20.58 2.36
CA LYS A 452 -11.25 20.42 2.17
C LYS A 452 -10.87 20.69 0.72
N THR A 453 -9.86 21.51 0.43
CA THR A 453 -9.36 21.73 -0.95
C THR A 453 -7.85 21.51 -1.04
N GLU A 454 -7.41 20.73 -2.02
CA GLU A 454 -6.02 20.40 -2.32
C GLU A 454 -5.70 20.83 -3.76
N THR A 455 -4.47 21.27 -4.05
CA THR A 455 -4.04 21.57 -5.44
C THR A 455 -2.66 21.00 -5.70
N VAL A 456 -2.55 20.20 -6.76
CA VAL A 456 -1.33 19.56 -7.22
C VAL A 456 -0.91 20.21 -8.54
N THR A 457 0.34 20.64 -8.65
CA THR A 457 0.93 21.07 -9.92
C THR A 457 1.78 19.93 -10.46
N ASN A 458 1.43 19.44 -11.64
CA ASN A 458 2.13 18.36 -12.32
C ASN A 458 3.41 18.88 -13.00
N LEU A 459 4.38 17.99 -13.22
CA LEU A 459 5.66 18.31 -13.87
C LEU A 459 5.51 18.85 -15.31
N ASP A 460 4.37 18.60 -15.95
CA ASP A 460 4.04 19.12 -17.29
C ASP A 460 3.44 20.54 -17.27
N GLY A 461 3.35 21.17 -16.10
CA GLY A 461 2.78 22.50 -15.91
C GLY A 461 1.25 22.53 -15.79
N SER A 462 0.58 21.37 -15.85
CA SER A 462 -0.85 21.28 -15.56
C SER A 462 -1.13 21.33 -14.06
N SER A 463 -2.28 21.87 -13.66
CA SER A 463 -2.71 21.89 -12.25
C SER A 463 -4.02 21.15 -12.06
N THR A 464 -4.08 20.33 -11.01
CA THR A 464 -5.28 19.62 -10.57
C THR A 464 -5.67 20.10 -9.18
N THR A 465 -6.85 20.71 -9.06
CA THR A 465 -7.44 21.11 -7.78
C THR A 465 -8.55 20.15 -7.39
N VAL A 466 -8.47 19.56 -6.21
CA VAL A 466 -9.46 18.64 -5.65
C VAL A 466 -10.12 19.29 -4.44
N THR A 467 -11.43 19.54 -4.51
CA THR A 467 -12.25 19.97 -3.38
C THR A 467 -13.13 18.81 -2.92
N THR A 468 -13.13 18.50 -1.64
CA THR A 468 -13.97 17.48 -1.00
C THR A 468 -14.81 18.11 0.09
N GLU A 469 -16.10 17.82 0.12
CA GLU A 469 -17.08 18.31 1.10
C GLU A 469 -17.78 17.11 1.75
N LYS A 470 -17.88 17.08 3.08
CA LYS A 470 -18.52 15.99 3.80
C LYS A 470 -19.76 16.47 4.56
N ASP A 471 -20.83 15.68 4.48
CA ASP A 471 -22.02 15.75 5.32
C ASP A 471 -22.16 14.38 6.00
N ASP A 472 -21.49 14.22 7.13
CA ASP A 472 -21.40 12.95 7.87
C ASP A 472 -22.76 12.50 8.40
N GLU A 473 -23.67 13.45 8.73
CA GLU A 473 -25.03 13.13 9.15
C GLU A 473 -25.84 12.48 8.02
N ALA A 474 -25.62 12.90 6.77
CA ALA A 474 -26.28 12.34 5.60
C ALA A 474 -25.54 11.12 4.99
N GLY A 475 -24.31 10.84 5.43
CA GLY A 475 -23.43 9.85 4.80
C GLY A 475 -23.05 10.23 3.36
N ILE A 476 -22.97 11.54 3.09
CA ILE A 476 -22.69 12.10 1.77
C ILE A 476 -21.29 12.72 1.76
N GLU A 477 -20.50 12.39 0.76
CA GLU A 477 -19.23 13.05 0.45
C GLU A 477 -19.27 13.54 -1.00
N ALA A 478 -19.00 14.82 -1.23
CA ALA A 478 -18.95 15.42 -2.56
C ALA A 478 -17.53 15.79 -2.91
N LYS A 479 -17.10 15.47 -4.13
CA LYS A 479 -15.75 15.71 -4.64
C LYS A 479 -15.82 16.44 -5.97
N THR A 480 -15.01 17.48 -6.12
CA THR A 480 -14.81 18.24 -7.36
C THR A 480 -13.34 18.19 -7.70
N GLU A 481 -12.97 17.69 -8.87
CA GLU A 481 -11.59 17.68 -9.37
C GLU A 481 -11.53 18.52 -10.65
N VAL A 482 -10.87 19.68 -10.60
CA VAL A 482 -10.68 20.58 -11.74
C VAL A 482 -9.25 20.42 -12.24
N THR A 483 -9.09 20.11 -13.53
CA THR A 483 -7.78 19.99 -14.19
C THR A 483 -7.66 21.09 -15.25
N ASP A 484 -6.62 21.93 -15.11
CA ASP A 484 -6.22 22.91 -16.12
C ASP A 484 -4.98 22.41 -16.88
N LYS A 485 -5.15 22.17 -18.18
CA LYS A 485 -4.05 21.92 -19.11
C LYS A 485 -3.92 23.07 -20.08
N THR A 486 -3.12 24.07 -19.72
CA THR A 486 -2.75 25.17 -20.62
C THR A 486 -3.98 25.92 -21.19
N GLY A 487 -5.03 26.09 -20.37
CA GLY A 487 -6.28 26.75 -20.76
C GLY A 487 -7.38 25.83 -21.28
N ASP A 488 -7.15 24.51 -21.42
CA ASP A 488 -8.21 23.50 -21.59
C ASP A 488 -8.61 22.96 -20.20
N ILE A 489 -9.62 23.60 -19.61
CA ILE A 489 -10.11 23.26 -18.27
C ILE A 489 -11.21 22.22 -18.37
N SER A 490 -11.03 21.12 -17.63
CA SER A 490 -12.02 20.04 -17.47
C SER A 490 -12.23 19.71 -16.00
N ALA A 491 -13.40 19.17 -15.66
CA ALA A 491 -13.71 18.81 -14.29
C ALA A 491 -14.37 17.44 -14.18
N LYS A 492 -14.12 16.75 -13.06
CA LYS A 492 -14.88 15.58 -12.62
C LYS A 492 -15.59 15.92 -11.33
N THR A 493 -16.87 15.60 -11.24
CA THR A 493 -17.65 15.81 -10.03
C THR A 493 -18.26 14.48 -9.57
N GLU A 494 -18.18 14.20 -8.29
CA GLU A 494 -18.66 12.95 -7.70
C GLU A 494 -19.40 13.23 -6.40
N VAL A 495 -20.60 12.69 -6.26
CA VAL A 495 -21.28 12.60 -4.96
C VAL A 495 -21.31 11.14 -4.53
N ASN A 496 -20.57 10.82 -3.49
CA ASN A 496 -20.51 9.53 -2.83
C ASN A 496 -21.57 9.43 -1.73
N VAL A 497 -22.34 8.34 -1.75
CA VAL A 497 -23.34 8.00 -0.74
C VAL A 497 -23.00 6.62 -0.20
N THR A 498 -22.77 6.50 1.10
CA THR A 498 -22.36 5.22 1.70
C THR A 498 -23.53 4.55 2.41
N GLU A 499 -23.80 3.29 2.07
CA GLU A 499 -24.84 2.48 2.71
C GLU A 499 -24.30 1.08 3.04
N LYS A 500 -24.90 0.43 4.04
CA LYS A 500 -24.58 -0.96 4.42
C LYS A 500 -25.76 -1.88 4.11
N PRO A 501 -25.53 -3.09 3.57
CA PRO A 501 -26.61 -4.02 3.29
C PRO A 501 -27.17 -4.63 4.58
N VAL A 502 -28.47 -4.86 4.60
CA VAL A 502 -29.19 -5.59 5.66
C VAL A 502 -29.55 -6.97 5.14
N ILE A 503 -29.26 -8.01 5.92
CA ILE A 503 -29.57 -9.40 5.55
C ILE A 503 -31.02 -9.72 5.95
N SER A 504 -31.80 -10.22 5.00
CA SER A 504 -33.17 -10.71 5.24
C SER A 504 -33.43 -11.98 4.43
N GLY A 505 -33.45 -13.13 5.12
CA GLY A 505 -33.63 -14.43 4.47
C GLY A 505 -32.51 -14.74 3.49
N ASP A 506 -32.87 -15.07 2.25
CA ASP A 506 -31.94 -15.42 1.16
C ASP A 506 -31.41 -14.21 0.38
N SER A 507 -31.66 -12.98 0.84
CA SER A 507 -31.29 -11.74 0.15
C SER A 507 -30.56 -10.77 1.08
N GLN A 508 -29.58 -10.05 0.53
CA GLN A 508 -28.95 -8.90 1.18
C GLN A 508 -29.36 -7.64 0.47
N THR A 509 -29.87 -6.65 1.21
CA THR A 509 -30.47 -5.47 0.62
C THR A 509 -29.86 -4.20 1.18
N ALA A 510 -29.30 -3.35 0.33
CA ALA A 510 -28.96 -1.97 0.65
C ALA A 510 -30.06 -1.04 0.13
N THR A 511 -30.60 -0.18 0.99
CA THR A 511 -31.70 0.73 0.64
C THR A 511 -31.23 2.17 0.76
N ILE A 512 -31.30 2.92 -0.34
CA ILE A 512 -31.06 4.37 -0.29
C ILE A 512 -32.29 5.05 0.30
N LYS A 513 -32.10 5.80 1.39
CA LYS A 513 -33.22 6.43 2.11
C LYS A 513 -33.80 7.59 1.31
N GLU A 514 -35.12 7.74 1.36
CA GLU A 514 -35.81 8.85 0.67
C GLU A 514 -35.41 10.23 1.25
N SER A 515 -35.11 10.29 2.56
CA SER A 515 -34.72 11.52 3.26
C SER A 515 -33.42 12.16 2.73
N VAL A 516 -32.50 11.36 2.14
CA VAL A 516 -31.21 11.87 1.63
C VAL A 516 -31.27 12.29 0.16
N VAL A 517 -32.36 11.96 -0.56
CA VAL A 517 -32.48 12.19 -2.02
C VAL A 517 -32.26 13.65 -2.39
N ASN A 518 -32.92 14.60 -1.71
CA ASN A 518 -32.78 16.01 -2.04
C ASN A 518 -31.36 16.52 -1.79
N LYS A 519 -30.74 16.10 -0.67
CA LYS A 519 -29.36 16.47 -0.35
C LYS A 519 -28.39 16.03 -1.46
N ILE A 520 -28.55 14.82 -1.98
CA ILE A 520 -27.73 14.28 -3.09
C ILE A 520 -27.88 15.15 -4.34
N ILE A 521 -29.12 15.48 -4.73
CA ILE A 521 -29.42 16.26 -5.94
C ILE A 521 -28.94 17.71 -5.82
N ASP A 522 -29.10 18.32 -4.65
CA ASP A 522 -28.66 19.70 -4.44
C ASP A 522 -27.13 19.77 -4.43
N LYS A 523 -26.47 18.80 -3.78
CA LYS A 523 -25.01 18.75 -3.72
C LYS A 523 -24.35 18.50 -5.08
N ILE A 524 -24.88 17.59 -5.91
CA ILE A 524 -24.31 17.37 -7.26
C ILE A 524 -24.43 18.63 -8.14
N LYS A 525 -25.54 19.37 -8.06
CA LYS A 525 -25.71 20.63 -8.79
C LYS A 525 -24.77 21.72 -8.29
N GLU A 526 -24.56 21.78 -6.98
CA GLU A 526 -23.66 22.74 -6.36
C GLU A 526 -22.23 22.54 -6.91
N ILE A 527 -21.74 21.31 -6.92
CA ILE A 527 -20.39 21.00 -7.40
C ILE A 527 -20.26 21.12 -8.93
N GLU A 528 -21.30 20.79 -9.70
CA GLU A 528 -21.36 21.08 -11.15
C GLU A 528 -21.24 22.57 -11.42
N LYS A 529 -21.96 23.40 -10.65
CA LYS A 529 -21.88 24.85 -10.76
C LYS A 529 -20.49 25.36 -10.38
N LYS A 530 -19.90 24.89 -9.28
CA LYS A 530 -18.53 25.26 -8.87
C LYS A 530 -17.52 24.93 -9.96
N ALA A 531 -17.61 23.75 -10.58
CA ALA A 531 -16.76 23.35 -11.69
C ALA A 531 -16.94 24.29 -12.92
N SER A 532 -18.19 24.66 -13.23
CA SER A 532 -18.47 25.63 -14.30
C SER A 532 -17.94 27.03 -13.99
N ASP A 533 -18.09 27.51 -12.75
CA ASP A 533 -17.61 28.82 -12.30
C ASP A 533 -16.07 28.88 -12.30
N ALA A 534 -15.40 27.73 -12.13
CA ALA A 534 -13.95 27.57 -12.30
C ALA A 534 -13.50 27.52 -13.79
N GLY A 535 -14.42 27.64 -14.75
CA GLY A 535 -14.11 27.71 -16.18
C GLY A 535 -14.05 26.37 -16.91
N ALA A 536 -14.48 25.26 -16.28
CA ALA A 536 -14.47 23.95 -16.93
C ALA A 536 -15.44 23.89 -18.12
N SER A 537 -14.92 23.53 -19.30
CA SER A 537 -15.71 23.39 -20.52
C SER A 537 -16.32 21.99 -20.70
N LYS A 538 -15.78 21.00 -19.97
CA LYS A 538 -16.24 19.61 -19.93
C LYS A 538 -16.33 19.19 -18.47
N ILE A 539 -17.52 18.78 -18.04
CA ILE A 539 -17.79 18.36 -16.67
C ILE A 539 -18.33 16.93 -16.72
N ASP A 540 -17.56 15.99 -16.18
CA ASP A 540 -17.95 14.59 -16.03
C ASP A 540 -18.53 14.38 -14.64
N SER A 541 -19.85 14.39 -14.53
CA SER A 541 -20.57 14.25 -13.27
C SER A 541 -20.97 12.80 -12.97
N SER A 542 -20.88 12.42 -11.71
CA SER A 542 -21.27 11.09 -11.23
C SER A 542 -21.86 11.12 -9.82
N ILE A 543 -22.78 10.19 -9.56
CA ILE A 543 -23.27 9.86 -8.22
C ILE A 543 -22.86 8.42 -7.95
N THR A 544 -22.10 8.21 -6.89
CA THR A 544 -21.58 6.90 -6.51
C THR A 544 -22.29 6.40 -5.26
N LEU A 545 -23.00 5.30 -5.38
CA LEU A 545 -23.59 4.56 -4.27
C LEU A 545 -22.57 3.50 -3.80
N ASN A 546 -21.88 3.79 -2.70
CA ASN A 546 -20.87 2.92 -2.09
C ASN A 546 -21.54 1.96 -1.10
N ILE A 547 -21.79 0.73 -1.54
CA ILE A 547 -22.36 -0.30 -0.68
C ILE A 547 -21.22 -1.05 0.00
N THR A 548 -21.05 -0.80 1.29
CA THR A 548 -19.89 -1.26 2.09
C THR A 548 -20.27 -2.38 3.05
N GLY A 549 -19.32 -3.27 3.34
CA GLY A 549 -19.50 -4.42 4.24
C GLY A 549 -19.23 -5.76 3.58
N THR A 550 -18.93 -6.78 4.38
CA THR A 550 -18.67 -8.14 3.90
C THR A 550 -19.98 -8.80 3.47
N LEU A 551 -20.01 -9.35 2.26
CA LEU A 551 -21.14 -10.14 1.80
C LEU A 551 -21.04 -11.57 2.36
N THR A 552 -22.10 -12.02 3.00
CA THR A 552 -22.24 -13.42 3.43
C THR A 552 -22.96 -14.30 2.41
N LEU A 553 -23.56 -13.69 1.37
CA LEU A 553 -24.23 -14.32 0.24
C LEU A 553 -23.63 -13.78 -1.06
N GLU A 554 -23.64 -14.60 -2.10
CA GLU A 554 -23.23 -14.19 -3.46
C GLU A 554 -24.31 -13.35 -4.18
N ASN A 555 -25.07 -12.54 -3.45
CA ASN A 555 -26.08 -11.64 -4.00
C ASN A 555 -26.14 -10.31 -3.25
N ILE A 556 -26.60 -9.28 -3.95
CA ILE A 556 -26.94 -7.98 -3.37
C ILE A 556 -28.07 -7.32 -4.16
N ASP A 557 -29.09 -6.88 -3.43
CA ASP A 557 -30.19 -6.04 -3.89
C ASP A 557 -29.91 -4.59 -3.47
N VAL A 558 -29.99 -3.65 -4.42
CA VAL A 558 -29.86 -2.21 -4.17
C VAL A 558 -31.20 -1.55 -4.51
N VAL A 559 -31.87 -1.02 -3.49
CA VAL A 559 -33.18 -0.38 -3.61
C VAL A 559 -32.98 1.13 -3.66
N MET A 560 -33.39 1.74 -4.77
CA MET A 560 -33.27 3.17 -5.02
C MET A 560 -34.66 3.81 -5.12
N PRO A 561 -34.91 4.95 -4.47
CA PRO A 561 -36.15 5.71 -4.65
C PRO A 561 -36.34 6.12 -6.12
N ALA A 562 -37.54 5.95 -6.67
CA ALA A 562 -37.82 6.28 -8.06
C ALA A 562 -37.73 7.80 -8.32
N ASN A 563 -38.12 8.61 -7.32
CA ASN A 563 -38.00 10.07 -7.35
C ASN A 563 -36.53 10.54 -7.41
N MET A 564 -35.58 9.78 -6.86
CA MET A 564 -34.15 10.05 -7.04
C MET A 564 -33.77 9.94 -8.51
N LEU A 565 -34.10 8.80 -9.15
CA LEU A 565 -33.76 8.58 -10.55
C LEU A 565 -34.39 9.63 -11.47
N GLU A 566 -35.65 10.01 -11.21
CA GLU A 566 -36.33 11.09 -11.92
C GLU A 566 -35.60 12.43 -11.80
N LYS A 567 -35.16 12.80 -10.59
CA LYS A 567 -34.43 14.06 -10.36
C LYS A 567 -33.03 14.05 -11.00
N ILE A 568 -32.31 12.93 -10.95
CA ILE A 568 -31.03 12.78 -11.64
C ILE A 568 -31.23 12.99 -13.15
N VAL A 569 -32.24 12.32 -13.72
CA VAL A 569 -32.55 12.40 -15.16
C VAL A 569 -32.97 13.79 -15.61
N SER A 570 -33.81 14.47 -14.82
CA SER A 570 -34.42 15.74 -15.21
C SER A 570 -33.62 16.98 -14.83
N GLN A 571 -32.70 16.88 -13.87
CA GLN A 571 -32.05 18.05 -13.27
C GLN A 571 -30.52 18.03 -13.34
N THR A 572 -29.91 16.93 -13.79
CA THR A 572 -28.46 16.75 -13.84
C THR A 572 -28.05 16.03 -15.12
N GLN A 573 -26.74 15.98 -15.42
CA GLN A 573 -26.19 15.07 -16.46
C GLN A 573 -25.38 13.92 -15.85
N ALA A 574 -25.50 13.71 -14.54
CA ALA A 574 -24.69 12.76 -13.80
C ALA A 574 -24.99 11.30 -14.18
N THR A 575 -23.93 10.50 -14.27
CA THR A 575 -24.08 9.03 -14.31
C THR A 575 -24.24 8.48 -12.90
N VAL A 576 -24.78 7.27 -12.76
CA VAL A 576 -24.88 6.59 -11.44
C VAL A 576 -23.96 5.39 -11.42
N THR A 577 -23.05 5.35 -10.46
CA THR A 577 -22.17 4.20 -10.19
C THR A 577 -22.62 3.51 -8.91
N ILE A 578 -22.82 2.20 -8.95
CA ILE A 578 -23.09 1.39 -7.77
C ILE A 578 -21.85 0.53 -7.49
N LYS A 579 -21.15 0.80 -6.40
CA LYS A 579 -20.01 -0.01 -5.97
C LYS A 579 -20.47 -1.02 -4.92
N THR A 580 -20.21 -2.30 -5.19
CA THR A 580 -20.55 -3.40 -4.30
C THR A 580 -19.34 -4.33 -4.16
N PRO A 581 -19.30 -5.19 -3.13
CA PRO A 581 -18.24 -6.20 -3.03
C PRO A 581 -18.23 -7.22 -4.18
N LEU A 582 -19.33 -7.35 -4.96
CA LEU A 582 -19.37 -8.22 -6.16
C LEU A 582 -18.84 -7.52 -7.42
N GLY A 583 -18.60 -6.21 -7.37
CA GLY A 583 -18.18 -5.41 -8.51
C GLY A 583 -18.87 -4.04 -8.57
N GLU A 584 -18.47 -3.26 -9.57
CA GLU A 584 -18.93 -1.89 -9.79
C GLU A 584 -19.79 -1.81 -11.05
N LEU A 585 -20.98 -1.21 -10.95
CA LEU A 585 -21.91 -1.06 -12.05
C LEU A 585 -22.17 0.43 -12.33
N ASN A 586 -21.72 0.93 -13.48
CA ASN A 586 -22.02 2.28 -13.94
C ASN A 586 -23.21 2.27 -14.91
N LEU A 587 -24.18 3.16 -14.66
CA LEU A 587 -25.38 3.36 -15.45
C LEU A 587 -25.35 4.76 -16.06
N ASN A 588 -25.41 4.83 -17.39
CA ASN A 588 -25.48 6.12 -18.07
C ASN A 588 -26.88 6.74 -18.01
N GLN A 589 -26.95 8.03 -18.34
CA GLN A 589 -28.20 8.81 -18.31
C GLN A 589 -29.34 8.15 -19.09
N LYS A 590 -29.03 7.56 -20.26
CA LYS A 590 -30.04 6.92 -21.09
C LYS A 590 -30.61 5.65 -20.45
N THR A 591 -29.81 4.90 -19.71
CA THR A 591 -30.27 3.75 -18.93
C THR A 591 -31.20 4.21 -17.81
N LEU A 592 -30.84 5.28 -17.09
CA LEU A 592 -31.65 5.86 -16.03
C LEU A 592 -33.01 6.37 -16.55
N GLU A 593 -33.02 7.11 -17.67
CA GLU A 593 -34.27 7.56 -18.32
C GLU A 593 -35.26 6.42 -18.58
N ASN A 594 -34.76 5.28 -19.06
CA ASN A 594 -35.61 4.14 -19.36
C ASN A 594 -36.09 3.44 -18.08
N ALA A 595 -35.24 3.37 -17.06
CA ALA A 595 -35.64 2.86 -15.75
C ALA A 595 -36.77 3.71 -15.14
N THR A 596 -36.67 5.04 -15.22
CA THR A 596 -37.70 5.97 -14.72
C THR A 596 -39.01 5.84 -15.50
N LYS A 597 -38.97 5.77 -16.84
CA LYS A 597 -40.18 5.62 -17.67
C LYS A 597 -40.96 4.35 -17.38
N GLU A 598 -40.26 3.28 -17.04
CA GLU A 598 -40.85 1.99 -16.78
C GLU A 598 -41.31 1.80 -15.33
N SER A 599 -40.95 2.73 -14.43
CA SER A 599 -41.30 2.71 -13.03
C SER A 599 -42.61 3.45 -12.76
N THR A 600 -43.65 2.70 -12.39
CA THR A 600 -44.91 3.25 -11.84
C THR A 600 -44.98 3.11 -10.32
N VAL A 601 -43.89 2.71 -9.68
CA VAL A 601 -43.77 2.35 -8.26
C VAL A 601 -42.78 3.27 -7.55
N PRO A 602 -42.83 3.40 -6.21
CA PRO A 602 -42.02 4.37 -5.47
C PRO A 602 -40.52 4.05 -5.45
N SER A 603 -40.09 2.83 -5.77
CA SER A 603 -38.69 2.44 -5.79
C SER A 603 -38.37 1.46 -6.92
N VAL A 604 -37.09 1.46 -7.31
CA VAL A 604 -36.50 0.55 -8.29
C VAL A 604 -35.45 -0.30 -7.58
N LYS A 605 -35.45 -1.60 -7.85
CA LYS A 605 -34.52 -2.57 -7.26
C LYS A 605 -33.56 -3.10 -8.31
N LEU A 606 -32.26 -2.96 -8.05
CA LEU A 606 -31.18 -3.55 -8.82
C LEU A 606 -30.70 -4.81 -8.07
N THR A 607 -30.62 -5.95 -8.74
CA THR A 607 -30.01 -7.18 -8.20
C THR A 607 -28.72 -7.47 -8.95
N ILE A 608 -27.66 -7.76 -8.21
CA ILE A 608 -26.41 -8.34 -8.71
C ILE A 608 -26.19 -9.65 -7.96
N GLU A 609 -26.15 -10.76 -8.68
CA GLU A 609 -26.00 -12.10 -8.08
C GLU A 609 -24.93 -12.89 -8.84
N ILE A 610 -23.97 -13.50 -8.13
CA ILE A 610 -23.14 -14.57 -8.66
C ILE A 610 -23.90 -15.88 -8.45
N MET A 611 -24.19 -16.57 -9.55
CA MET A 611 -25.05 -17.73 -9.56
C MET A 611 -24.30 -18.97 -9.11
N GLN A 612 -24.78 -19.61 -8.06
CA GLN A 612 -24.37 -20.98 -7.73
C GLN A 612 -24.72 -21.92 -8.89
N GLN A 613 -23.80 -22.80 -9.29
CA GLN A 613 -23.96 -23.69 -10.45
C GLN A 613 -25.30 -24.47 -10.47
N LYS A 614 -25.80 -24.91 -9.29
CA LYS A 614 -27.09 -25.62 -9.17
C LYS A 614 -28.32 -24.75 -9.46
N LYS A 615 -28.21 -23.44 -9.33
CA LYS A 615 -29.28 -22.46 -9.58
C LYS A 615 -29.21 -21.87 -11.00
N VAL A 616 -28.15 -22.15 -11.74
CA VAL A 616 -28.00 -21.71 -13.13
C VAL A 616 -29.01 -22.44 -14.02
N PRO A 617 -29.78 -21.74 -14.88
CA PRO A 617 -30.67 -22.41 -15.82
C PRO A 617 -29.91 -23.40 -16.71
N GLU A 618 -30.45 -24.60 -16.92
CA GLU A 618 -29.80 -25.68 -17.70
C GLU A 618 -29.37 -25.21 -19.10
N ALA A 619 -30.18 -24.36 -19.72
CA ALA A 619 -29.88 -23.78 -21.03
C ALA A 619 -28.65 -22.86 -21.02
N VAL A 620 -28.35 -22.22 -19.89
CA VAL A 620 -27.17 -21.38 -19.68
C VAL A 620 -25.95 -22.25 -19.35
N ALA A 621 -26.08 -23.15 -18.37
CA ALA A 621 -24.99 -24.03 -17.93
C ALA A 621 -24.39 -24.84 -19.09
N LYS A 622 -25.24 -25.39 -19.98
CA LYS A 622 -24.80 -26.15 -21.17
C LYS A 622 -23.95 -25.35 -22.15
N GLN A 623 -24.04 -24.02 -22.16
CA GLN A 623 -23.29 -23.18 -23.10
C GLN A 623 -21.90 -22.82 -22.58
N VAL A 624 -21.75 -22.63 -21.27
CA VAL A 624 -20.56 -21.98 -20.68
C VAL A 624 -19.71 -22.90 -19.80
N GLY A 625 -20.24 -24.06 -19.41
CA GLY A 625 -19.50 -25.07 -18.63
C GLY A 625 -19.24 -24.67 -17.17
N ASP A 626 -18.58 -25.57 -16.44
CA ASP A 626 -18.49 -25.52 -14.98
C ASP A 626 -17.50 -24.47 -14.44
N ASN A 627 -16.52 -24.06 -15.26
CA ASN A 627 -15.51 -23.06 -14.89
C ASN A 627 -15.98 -21.60 -15.09
N ALA A 628 -17.21 -21.39 -15.55
CA ALA A 628 -17.76 -20.07 -15.78
C ALA A 628 -18.17 -19.39 -14.46
N THR A 629 -17.82 -18.12 -14.30
CA THR A 629 -18.45 -17.26 -13.28
C THR A 629 -19.66 -16.59 -13.91
N ILE A 630 -20.86 -16.88 -13.40
CA ILE A 630 -22.12 -16.43 -14.01
C ILE A 630 -22.76 -15.38 -13.12
N PHE A 631 -22.92 -14.18 -13.66
CA PHE A 631 -23.64 -13.09 -13.04
C PHE A 631 -25.08 -13.04 -13.55
N ASN A 632 -26.02 -12.76 -12.64
CA ASN A 632 -27.41 -12.48 -12.93
C ASN A 632 -27.71 -11.04 -12.51
N PHE A 633 -28.00 -10.21 -13.51
CA PHE A 633 -28.42 -8.82 -13.27
C PHE A 633 -29.91 -8.71 -13.45
N LYS A 634 -30.59 -8.00 -12.55
CA LYS A 634 -32.01 -7.63 -12.71
C LYS A 634 -32.20 -6.18 -12.31
N LEU A 635 -33.04 -5.47 -13.06
CA LEU A 635 -33.55 -4.17 -12.66
C LEU A 635 -35.06 -4.27 -12.66
N GLN A 636 -35.67 -4.00 -11.51
CA GLN A 636 -37.09 -4.25 -11.27
C GLN A 636 -37.76 -2.99 -10.76
N ALA A 637 -38.93 -2.67 -11.32
CA ALA A 637 -39.83 -1.67 -10.78
C ALA A 637 -41.08 -2.41 -10.28
N GLY A 638 -41.12 -2.70 -8.97
CA GLY A 638 -42.07 -3.65 -8.39
C GLY A 638 -41.80 -5.05 -8.96
N ASP A 639 -42.83 -5.72 -9.46
CA ASP A 639 -42.70 -7.05 -10.06
C ASP A 639 -42.24 -7.03 -11.53
N LYS A 640 -42.12 -5.83 -12.13
CA LYS A 640 -41.81 -5.67 -13.55
C LYS A 640 -40.30 -5.59 -13.78
N ASN A 641 -39.77 -6.51 -14.59
CA ASN A 641 -38.37 -6.47 -15.03
C ASN A 641 -38.15 -5.47 -16.17
N ILE A 642 -37.20 -4.55 -15.99
CA ILE A 642 -36.71 -3.62 -17.01
C ILE A 642 -35.61 -4.33 -17.79
N SER A 643 -36.03 -5.01 -18.86
CA SER A 643 -35.19 -5.97 -19.61
C SER A 643 -34.46 -5.38 -20.83
N SER A 644 -34.66 -4.11 -21.16
CA SER A 644 -33.97 -3.41 -22.26
C SER A 644 -33.69 -1.97 -21.88
N PHE A 645 -32.48 -1.48 -22.17
CA PHE A 645 -32.13 -0.09 -21.94
C PHE A 645 -32.40 0.81 -23.16
N ASN A 646 -33.00 0.30 -24.24
CA ASN A 646 -33.42 1.07 -25.42
C ASN A 646 -32.35 2.07 -25.94
N GLY A 647 -31.10 1.61 -26.04
CA GLY A 647 -29.95 2.44 -26.44
C GLY A 647 -29.11 2.98 -25.28
N GLY A 648 -29.55 2.77 -24.04
CA GLY A 648 -28.73 2.95 -22.84
C GLY A 648 -27.65 1.87 -22.70
N LYS A 649 -26.65 2.20 -21.87
CA LYS A 649 -25.49 1.36 -21.60
C LYS A 649 -25.29 1.23 -20.09
N ALA A 650 -24.96 0.03 -19.65
CA ALA A 650 -24.42 -0.25 -18.34
C ALA A 650 -23.00 -0.82 -18.50
N ILE A 651 -22.09 -0.43 -17.64
CA ILE A 651 -20.71 -0.91 -17.64
C ILE A 651 -20.47 -1.59 -16.29
N PHE A 652 -20.14 -2.87 -16.32
CA PHE A 652 -19.83 -3.63 -15.11
C PHE A 652 -18.33 -3.92 -15.05
N THR A 653 -17.70 -3.62 -13.91
CA THR A 653 -16.28 -3.85 -13.65
C THR A 653 -16.15 -4.77 -12.45
N VAL A 654 -15.38 -5.86 -12.60
CA VAL A 654 -15.25 -6.90 -11.57
C VAL A 654 -13.85 -7.47 -11.54
N ASP A 655 -13.44 -8.01 -10.40
CA ASP A 655 -12.20 -8.76 -10.29
C ASP A 655 -12.20 -9.98 -11.22
N ILE A 656 -11.03 -10.26 -11.78
CA ILE A 656 -10.87 -11.40 -12.68
C ILE A 656 -11.00 -12.68 -11.84
N PRO A 657 -11.98 -13.56 -12.12
CA PRO A 657 -12.14 -14.80 -11.37
C PRO A 657 -10.85 -15.62 -11.39
N LYS A 658 -10.46 -16.19 -10.24
CA LYS A 658 -9.19 -16.94 -10.09
C LYS A 658 -9.00 -18.09 -11.10
N ALA A 659 -10.11 -18.65 -11.60
CA ALA A 659 -10.10 -19.72 -12.60
C ALA A 659 -9.82 -19.23 -14.04
N LEU A 660 -9.76 -17.92 -14.28
CA LEU A 660 -9.63 -17.30 -15.59
C LEU A 660 -8.33 -16.48 -15.68
N ASN A 661 -7.79 -16.39 -16.90
CA ASN A 661 -6.61 -15.59 -17.21
C ASN A 661 -7.01 -14.25 -17.85
N ALA A 662 -6.41 -13.16 -17.39
CA ALA A 662 -6.60 -11.80 -17.90
C ALA A 662 -6.42 -11.64 -19.43
N GLN A 663 -5.59 -12.45 -20.08
CA GLN A 663 -5.34 -12.37 -21.52
C GLN A 663 -6.48 -12.97 -22.36
N ASN A 664 -7.17 -13.99 -21.83
CA ASN A 664 -8.10 -14.81 -22.61
C ASN A 664 -9.55 -14.74 -22.09
N ILE A 665 -9.80 -13.95 -21.05
CA ILE A 665 -11.14 -13.76 -20.51
C ILE A 665 -12.05 -13.05 -21.51
N LYS A 666 -13.27 -13.58 -21.69
CA LYS A 666 -14.36 -13.00 -22.47
C LYS A 666 -15.63 -12.99 -21.62
N ALA A 667 -16.54 -12.08 -21.94
CA ALA A 667 -17.90 -12.10 -21.43
C ALA A 667 -18.88 -12.59 -22.49
N VAL A 668 -19.79 -13.45 -22.07
CA VAL A 668 -20.84 -14.04 -22.90
C VAL A 668 -22.18 -13.72 -22.28
N PHE A 669 -23.04 -13.03 -23.03
CA PHE A 669 -24.45 -12.90 -22.70
C PHE A 669 -25.18 -14.19 -23.09
N VAL A 670 -25.96 -14.76 -22.18
CA VAL A 670 -26.78 -15.95 -22.46
C VAL A 670 -28.26 -15.66 -22.26
N LYS A 671 -29.04 -15.81 -23.33
CA LYS A 671 -30.51 -15.65 -23.35
C LYS A 671 -31.18 -16.83 -22.66
N ASP A 672 -32.38 -16.62 -22.14
CA ASP A 672 -33.20 -17.68 -21.49
C ASP A 672 -33.44 -18.91 -22.38
N ASN A 673 -33.41 -18.74 -23.70
CA ASN A 673 -33.54 -19.84 -24.66
C ASN A 673 -32.22 -20.58 -24.97
N GLY A 674 -31.16 -20.29 -24.22
CA GLY A 674 -29.81 -20.86 -24.35
C GLY A 674 -29.00 -20.32 -25.52
N MET A 675 -29.41 -19.21 -26.15
CA MET A 675 -28.59 -18.55 -27.17
C MET A 675 -27.57 -17.64 -26.51
N ALA A 676 -26.30 -17.84 -26.85
CA ALA A 676 -25.16 -17.09 -26.38
C ALA A 676 -24.65 -16.07 -27.41
N GLU A 677 -24.09 -14.98 -26.92
CA GLU A 677 -23.52 -13.89 -27.70
C GLU A 677 -22.32 -13.31 -26.95
N LYS A 678 -21.17 -13.16 -27.62
CA LYS A 678 -20.02 -12.46 -27.02
C LYS A 678 -20.38 -11.00 -26.85
N ILE A 679 -20.08 -10.44 -25.69
CA ILE A 679 -20.23 -9.00 -25.44
C ILE A 679 -18.86 -8.32 -25.36
N PRO A 680 -18.78 -7.02 -25.69
CA PRO A 680 -17.54 -6.28 -25.56
C PRO A 680 -17.05 -6.28 -24.11
N GLY A 681 -15.77 -6.58 -23.93
CA GLY A 681 -15.12 -6.50 -22.63
C GLY A 681 -13.62 -6.35 -22.76
N ARG A 682 -12.99 -5.79 -21.74
CA ARG A 682 -11.55 -5.48 -21.70
C ARG A 682 -11.05 -5.47 -20.26
N VAL A 683 -9.77 -5.73 -20.08
CA VAL A 683 -9.11 -5.57 -18.78
C VAL A 683 -8.67 -4.11 -18.62
N VAL A 684 -9.03 -3.49 -17.50
CA VAL A 684 -8.66 -2.11 -17.12
C VAL A 684 -8.19 -2.17 -15.67
N ASN A 685 -6.96 -1.72 -15.40
CA ASN A 685 -6.38 -1.69 -14.05
C ASN A 685 -6.48 -3.04 -13.30
N GLY A 686 -6.22 -4.16 -13.99
CA GLY A 686 -6.28 -5.51 -13.40
C GLY A 686 -7.69 -6.08 -13.20
N LYS A 687 -8.76 -5.31 -13.48
CA LYS A 687 -10.16 -5.77 -13.40
C LYS A 687 -10.75 -5.99 -14.80
N PHE A 688 -11.73 -6.87 -14.92
CA PHE A 688 -12.45 -7.09 -16.18
C PHE A 688 -13.67 -6.17 -16.25
N GLN A 689 -13.75 -5.39 -17.32
CA GLN A 689 -14.85 -4.46 -17.60
C GLN A 689 -15.65 -4.96 -18.79
N MET A 690 -16.98 -5.03 -18.66
CA MET A 690 -17.88 -5.48 -19.71
C MET A 690 -19.01 -4.49 -19.99
N ASP A 691 -19.35 -4.35 -21.27
CA ASP A 691 -20.36 -3.43 -21.79
C ASP A 691 -21.70 -4.15 -21.98
N MET A 692 -22.73 -3.70 -21.25
CA MET A 692 -24.06 -4.31 -21.23
C MET A 692 -25.10 -3.34 -21.79
N THR A 693 -26.04 -3.87 -22.59
CA THR A 693 -27.16 -3.09 -23.18
C THR A 693 -28.52 -3.46 -22.60
N HIS A 694 -28.51 -4.45 -21.70
CA HIS A 694 -29.67 -4.96 -20.96
C HIS A 694 -29.17 -5.81 -19.79
N PHE A 695 -30.06 -6.14 -18.86
CA PHE A 695 -29.75 -7.05 -17.76
C PHE A 695 -30.34 -8.44 -18.00
N SER A 696 -29.51 -9.44 -17.69
CA SER A 696 -29.78 -10.87 -17.85
C SER A 696 -28.59 -11.66 -17.28
N TYR A 697 -28.39 -12.89 -17.73
CA TYR A 697 -27.25 -13.73 -17.38
C TYR A 697 -26.02 -13.40 -18.24
N TYR A 698 -24.90 -13.17 -17.57
CA TYR A 698 -23.61 -12.93 -18.19
C TYR A 698 -22.57 -13.87 -17.58
N ALA A 699 -21.86 -14.60 -18.43
CA ALA A 699 -20.82 -15.52 -18.02
C ALA A 699 -19.44 -14.95 -18.37
N LEU A 700 -18.53 -14.95 -17.40
CA LEU A 700 -17.10 -14.77 -17.63
C LEU A 700 -16.49 -16.14 -17.89
N VAL A 701 -15.83 -16.29 -19.03
CA VAL A 701 -15.26 -17.55 -19.51
C VAL A 701 -13.95 -17.30 -20.27
N ASP A 702 -13.21 -18.35 -20.57
CA ASP A 702 -12.11 -18.28 -21.53
C ASP A 702 -12.62 -18.13 -22.98
N GLU A 703 -11.75 -17.66 -23.87
CA GLU A 703 -12.07 -17.42 -25.28
C GLU A 703 -12.58 -18.65 -26.03
N VAL A 704 -12.00 -19.84 -25.77
CA VAL A 704 -12.39 -21.08 -26.44
C VAL A 704 -13.81 -21.47 -26.05
N THR A 705 -14.14 -21.34 -24.77
CA THR A 705 -15.49 -21.58 -24.25
C THR A 705 -16.48 -20.57 -24.81
N ALA A 706 -16.11 -19.29 -24.90
CA ALA A 706 -16.95 -18.28 -25.53
C ALA A 706 -17.26 -18.57 -27.01
N ASP A 707 -16.26 -19.00 -27.79
CA ASP A 707 -16.43 -19.39 -29.19
C ASP A 707 -17.37 -20.58 -29.34
N LYS A 708 -17.19 -21.62 -28.53
CA LYS A 708 -18.07 -22.80 -28.53
C LYS A 708 -19.54 -22.44 -28.25
N ALA A 709 -19.78 -21.57 -27.27
CA ALA A 709 -21.12 -21.11 -26.92
C ALA A 709 -21.82 -20.37 -28.08
N VAL A 710 -21.08 -19.47 -28.76
CA VAL A 710 -21.59 -18.74 -29.92
C VAL A 710 -21.81 -19.67 -31.11
N ASP A 711 -20.90 -20.61 -31.37
CA ASP A 711 -21.05 -21.58 -32.45
C ASP A 711 -22.27 -22.48 -32.28
N ALA A 712 -22.53 -22.97 -31.06
CA ALA A 712 -23.73 -23.73 -30.75
C ALA A 712 -25.00 -22.92 -31.05
N SER A 713 -24.98 -21.63 -30.73
CA SER A 713 -26.08 -20.69 -31.01
C SER A 713 -26.26 -20.47 -32.52
N ASN A 714 -25.16 -20.29 -33.25
CA ASN A 714 -25.15 -20.14 -34.71
C ASN A 714 -25.71 -21.39 -35.41
N GLN A 715 -25.38 -22.59 -34.93
CA GLN A 715 -25.94 -23.85 -35.45
C GLN A 715 -27.45 -23.94 -35.22
N LYS A 716 -27.94 -23.55 -34.04
CA LYS A 716 -29.38 -23.51 -33.73
C LYS A 716 -30.13 -22.54 -34.65
N ILE A 717 -29.57 -21.34 -34.86
CA ILE A 717 -30.11 -20.37 -35.81
C ILE A 717 -30.12 -20.95 -37.23
N ALA A 718 -29.02 -21.58 -37.67
CA ALA A 718 -28.91 -22.17 -38.99
C ALA A 718 -29.98 -23.22 -39.27
N LYS A 719 -30.22 -24.12 -38.30
CA LYS A 719 -31.27 -25.14 -38.37
C LYS A 719 -32.66 -24.49 -38.46
N GLY A 720 -32.92 -23.47 -37.66
CA GLY A 720 -34.19 -22.74 -37.68
C GLY A 720 -34.47 -21.99 -38.99
N VAL A 721 -33.45 -21.34 -39.55
CA VAL A 721 -33.55 -20.66 -40.85
C VAL A 721 -33.81 -21.68 -41.96
N LYS A 722 -33.08 -22.80 -42.00
CA LYS A 722 -33.32 -23.88 -42.99
C LYS A 722 -34.75 -24.45 -42.92
N ASN A 723 -35.32 -24.54 -41.72
CA ASN A 723 -36.69 -25.01 -41.50
C ASN A 723 -37.77 -23.97 -41.86
N THR A 724 -37.40 -22.70 -42.04
CA THR A 724 -38.35 -21.64 -42.39
C THR A 724 -38.74 -21.75 -43.86
N ARG A 725 -40.05 -21.66 -44.15
CA ARG A 725 -40.58 -21.80 -45.51
C ARG A 725 -41.37 -20.57 -45.94
N ILE A 726 -41.29 -20.23 -47.22
CA ILE A 726 -42.23 -19.27 -47.84
C ILE A 726 -43.52 -20.04 -48.17
N VAL A 727 -44.58 -19.74 -47.43
CA VAL A 727 -45.83 -20.52 -47.46
C VAL A 727 -46.77 -20.06 -48.57
N SER A 728 -47.01 -18.75 -48.66
CA SER A 728 -47.95 -18.17 -49.62
C SER A 728 -47.29 -17.09 -50.46
N VAL A 729 -47.67 -17.01 -51.75
CA VAL A 729 -47.22 -15.97 -52.67
C VAL A 729 -48.41 -15.48 -53.49
N VAL A 730 -48.77 -14.22 -53.32
CA VAL A 730 -49.75 -13.50 -54.14
C VAL A 730 -49.02 -12.94 -55.37
N LYS A 731 -49.54 -13.25 -56.56
CA LYS A 731 -49.00 -12.81 -57.85
C LYS A 731 -50.02 -11.95 -58.58
N THR A 732 -49.63 -10.72 -58.89
CA THR A 732 -50.44 -9.79 -59.69
C THR A 732 -49.68 -9.39 -60.95
N ALA A 733 -50.34 -9.46 -62.10
CA ALA A 733 -49.77 -9.06 -63.38
C ALA A 733 -50.67 -7.99 -64.01
N SER A 734 -50.06 -6.87 -64.40
CA SER A 734 -50.67 -5.76 -65.13
C SER A 734 -49.76 -5.37 -66.30
N LYS A 735 -50.21 -4.43 -67.15
CA LYS A 735 -49.46 -4.00 -68.34
C LYS A 735 -48.02 -3.64 -67.97
N GLY A 736 -47.06 -4.42 -68.48
CA GLY A 736 -45.63 -4.20 -68.25
C GLY A 736 -45.13 -4.46 -66.81
N LYS A 737 -45.94 -5.06 -65.92
CA LYS A 737 -45.60 -5.19 -64.50
C LYS A 737 -46.05 -6.52 -63.90
N VAL A 738 -45.19 -7.11 -63.07
CA VAL A 738 -45.48 -8.27 -62.22
C VAL A 738 -45.13 -7.91 -60.78
N LYS A 739 -46.09 -7.99 -59.87
CA LYS A 739 -45.88 -7.81 -58.42
C LYS A 739 -46.05 -9.16 -57.71
N LEU A 740 -45.08 -9.47 -56.86
CA LEU A 740 -45.04 -10.64 -55.99
C LEU A 740 -45.08 -10.16 -54.54
N THR A 741 -45.96 -10.72 -53.74
CA THR A 741 -46.02 -10.49 -52.29
C THR A 741 -46.09 -11.85 -51.61
N TRP A 742 -45.35 -12.09 -50.54
CA TRP A 742 -45.28 -13.41 -49.91
C TRP A 742 -45.38 -13.36 -48.39
N LYS A 743 -45.70 -14.52 -47.79
CA LYS A 743 -45.61 -14.76 -46.34
C LYS A 743 -44.69 -15.95 -46.06
N LYS A 744 -44.03 -15.92 -44.91
CA LYS A 744 -43.20 -17.02 -44.39
C LYS A 744 -43.89 -17.74 -43.23
N THR A 745 -43.42 -18.93 -42.87
CA THR A 745 -43.77 -19.57 -41.61
C THR A 745 -43.41 -18.68 -40.41
N ALA A 746 -44.18 -18.80 -39.33
CA ALA A 746 -43.85 -18.20 -38.03
C ALA A 746 -42.59 -18.89 -37.43
N GLY A 747 -41.98 -18.26 -36.42
CA GLY A 747 -40.87 -18.87 -35.67
C GLY A 747 -39.52 -18.17 -35.85
N TYR A 748 -38.95 -18.15 -37.05
CA TYR A 748 -37.59 -17.59 -37.25
C TYR A 748 -37.57 -16.30 -38.06
N LYS A 749 -36.80 -15.33 -37.59
CA LYS A 749 -36.51 -14.07 -38.28
C LYS A 749 -35.56 -14.31 -39.47
N LEU A 750 -35.84 -13.60 -40.57
CA LEU A 750 -35.01 -13.53 -41.78
C LEU A 750 -34.61 -12.07 -41.99
N ASP A 751 -33.40 -11.81 -42.47
CA ASP A 751 -32.89 -10.45 -42.69
C ASP A 751 -33.24 -9.91 -44.08
N GLY A 752 -33.57 -10.82 -45.01
CA GLY A 752 -34.09 -10.45 -46.31
C GLY A 752 -34.45 -11.63 -47.18
N TYR A 753 -34.74 -11.31 -48.43
CA TYR A 753 -35.17 -12.25 -49.46
C TYR A 753 -34.37 -12.02 -50.73
N GLU A 754 -33.95 -13.12 -51.35
CA GLU A 754 -33.33 -13.13 -52.66
C GLU A 754 -34.37 -13.56 -53.70
N ILE A 755 -34.53 -12.73 -54.74
CA ILE A 755 -35.46 -12.98 -55.84
C ILE A 755 -34.64 -13.22 -57.10
N SER A 756 -34.94 -14.31 -57.79
CA SER A 756 -34.38 -14.61 -59.12
C SER A 756 -35.47 -14.88 -60.14
N LYS A 757 -35.20 -14.61 -61.43
CA LYS A 757 -36.14 -14.78 -62.56
C LYS A 757 -35.51 -15.62 -63.66
N SER A 758 -36.32 -16.40 -64.35
CA SER A 758 -35.99 -17.14 -65.58
C SER A 758 -37.10 -16.99 -66.62
N THR A 759 -36.74 -17.13 -67.89
CA THR A 759 -37.67 -17.24 -69.02
C THR A 759 -37.92 -18.68 -69.43
N LYS A 760 -37.46 -19.67 -68.65
CA LYS A 760 -37.70 -21.10 -68.85
C LYS A 760 -37.98 -21.77 -67.50
N LYS A 761 -38.92 -22.72 -67.43
CA LYS A 761 -39.30 -23.42 -66.19
C LYS A 761 -38.11 -24.05 -65.46
N ASN A 762 -37.21 -24.67 -66.23
CA ASN A 762 -36.02 -25.37 -65.74
C ASN A 762 -34.71 -24.72 -66.25
N GLY A 763 -34.74 -23.46 -66.70
CA GLY A 763 -33.55 -22.79 -67.25
C GLY A 763 -32.82 -21.91 -66.25
N GLY A 764 -31.69 -21.33 -66.68
CA GLY A 764 -30.85 -20.46 -65.85
C GLY A 764 -31.61 -19.27 -65.25
N TYR A 765 -31.72 -19.25 -63.93
CA TYR A 765 -32.30 -18.13 -63.19
C TYR A 765 -31.23 -17.06 -62.95
N LYS A 766 -31.58 -15.81 -63.25
CA LYS A 766 -30.74 -14.64 -62.94
C LYS A 766 -31.27 -13.94 -61.69
N LYS A 767 -30.37 -13.55 -60.80
CA LYS A 767 -30.71 -12.75 -59.61
C LYS A 767 -31.28 -11.41 -60.06
N MET A 768 -32.40 -11.04 -59.46
CA MET A 768 -33.13 -9.81 -59.78
C MET A 768 -32.93 -8.76 -58.68
N ALA A 769 -33.10 -9.17 -57.43
CA ALA A 769 -33.05 -8.25 -56.30
C ALA A 769 -32.79 -8.98 -54.98
N VAL A 770 -32.29 -8.23 -54.01
CA VAL A 770 -32.34 -8.54 -52.59
C VAL A 770 -33.26 -7.52 -51.92
N ARG A 771 -34.22 -7.99 -51.11
CA ARG A 771 -35.21 -7.11 -50.45
C ARG A 771 -35.34 -7.47 -48.98
N LYS A 772 -35.39 -6.47 -48.10
CA LYS A 772 -35.77 -6.65 -46.69
C LYS A 772 -37.27 -6.91 -46.53
N GLY A 773 -38.08 -6.26 -47.38
CA GLY A 773 -39.54 -6.42 -47.39
C GLY A 773 -40.02 -7.69 -48.10
N GLN A 774 -41.28 -8.05 -47.82
CA GLN A 774 -41.94 -9.26 -48.34
C GLN A 774 -42.69 -9.03 -49.66
N SER A 775 -42.26 -8.04 -50.44
CA SER A 775 -42.80 -7.79 -51.77
C SER A 775 -41.72 -7.36 -52.76
N TYR A 776 -41.98 -7.65 -54.03
CA TYR A 776 -41.13 -7.29 -55.14
C TYR A 776 -41.97 -6.97 -56.37
N THR A 777 -41.64 -5.87 -57.04
CA THR A 777 -42.22 -5.49 -58.33
C THR A 777 -41.16 -5.63 -59.41
N ASN A 778 -41.47 -6.38 -60.45
CA ASN A 778 -40.72 -6.39 -61.70
C ASN A 778 -41.49 -5.60 -62.76
N ASN A 779 -40.85 -4.59 -63.31
CA ASN A 779 -41.40 -3.63 -64.27
C ASN A 779 -40.52 -3.52 -65.53
N TYR A 780 -39.62 -4.49 -65.76
CA TYR A 780 -38.75 -4.53 -66.92
C TYR A 780 -38.52 -5.94 -67.46
N GLY A 781 -38.18 -6.02 -68.75
CA GLY A 781 -37.91 -7.28 -69.44
C GLY A 781 -39.10 -8.25 -69.36
N LEU A 782 -40.31 -7.71 -69.57
CA LEU A 782 -41.58 -8.42 -69.62
C LEU A 782 -42.16 -8.29 -71.03
N LYS A 783 -42.75 -9.38 -71.56
CA LYS A 783 -43.41 -9.43 -72.87
C LYS A 783 -44.82 -9.93 -72.64
N LYS A 784 -45.82 -9.23 -73.17
CA LYS A 784 -47.24 -9.61 -73.03
C LYS A 784 -47.45 -11.06 -73.45
N GLY A 785 -48.23 -11.80 -72.65
CA GLY A 785 -48.54 -13.20 -72.90
C GLY A 785 -47.42 -14.19 -72.56
N LYS A 786 -46.20 -13.74 -72.25
CA LYS A 786 -45.07 -14.63 -71.88
C LYS A 786 -45.13 -15.00 -70.39
N THR A 787 -44.88 -16.28 -70.10
CA THR A 787 -44.71 -16.78 -68.72
C THR A 787 -43.28 -16.55 -68.24
N TYR A 788 -43.15 -16.04 -67.01
CA TYR A 788 -41.89 -15.88 -66.30
C TYR A 788 -41.91 -16.74 -65.05
N TRP A 789 -40.75 -17.32 -64.73
CA TRP A 789 -40.56 -18.15 -63.55
C TRP A 789 -39.70 -17.41 -62.56
N TYR A 790 -40.19 -17.24 -61.35
CA TYR A 790 -39.48 -16.63 -60.24
C TYR A 790 -39.13 -17.70 -59.22
N LYS A 791 -38.06 -17.47 -58.47
CA LYS A 791 -37.76 -18.18 -57.24
C LYS A 791 -37.43 -17.16 -56.15
N ILE A 792 -37.97 -17.38 -54.97
CA ILE A 792 -37.77 -16.53 -53.80
C ILE A 792 -37.24 -17.42 -52.68
N ARG A 793 -36.20 -16.98 -51.99
CA ARG A 793 -35.74 -17.60 -50.75
C ARG A 793 -35.46 -16.53 -49.71
N GLY A 794 -35.72 -16.84 -48.45
CA GLY A 794 -35.24 -16.05 -47.34
C GLY A 794 -33.77 -16.27 -47.10
N PHE A 795 -33.12 -15.32 -46.44
CA PHE A 795 -31.82 -15.54 -45.82
C PHE A 795 -31.72 -14.83 -44.49
N ARG A 796 -30.79 -15.31 -43.67
CA ARG A 796 -30.32 -14.65 -42.47
C ARG A 796 -28.79 -14.61 -42.51
N GLU A 797 -28.21 -13.52 -42.09
CA GLU A 797 -26.76 -13.40 -41.93
C GLU A 797 -26.37 -13.80 -40.51
N VAL A 798 -25.42 -14.71 -40.39
CA VAL A 798 -24.87 -15.22 -39.12
C VAL A 798 -23.37 -15.30 -39.32
N ASP A 799 -22.60 -14.60 -38.49
CA ASP A 799 -21.13 -14.55 -38.58
C ASP A 799 -20.65 -14.20 -40.01
N GLY A 800 -21.23 -13.12 -40.59
CA GLY A 800 -20.92 -12.66 -41.95
C GLY A 800 -21.36 -13.59 -43.10
N LYS A 801 -21.98 -14.75 -42.79
CA LYS A 801 -22.39 -15.76 -43.78
C LYS A 801 -23.91 -15.80 -43.93
N ARG A 802 -24.39 -15.86 -45.18
CA ARG A 802 -25.82 -16.00 -45.47
C ARG A 802 -26.28 -17.45 -45.41
N ILE A 803 -27.14 -17.75 -44.44
CA ILE A 803 -27.88 -19.00 -44.35
C ILE A 803 -29.23 -18.80 -45.03
N TYR A 804 -29.58 -19.70 -45.94
CA TYR A 804 -30.74 -19.57 -46.81
C TYR A 804 -31.86 -20.54 -46.44
N THR A 805 -33.10 -20.13 -46.67
CA THR A 805 -34.24 -21.04 -46.77
C THR A 805 -34.23 -21.78 -48.11
N ASP A 806 -35.08 -22.79 -48.23
CA ASP A 806 -35.40 -23.39 -49.53
C ASP A 806 -36.02 -22.37 -50.50
N TRP A 807 -35.85 -22.64 -51.80
CA TRP A 807 -36.45 -21.86 -52.87
C TRP A 807 -37.95 -22.11 -53.01
N LYS A 808 -38.76 -21.06 -52.93
CA LYS A 808 -40.16 -21.05 -53.40
C LYS A 808 -40.23 -20.68 -54.87
N LYS A 809 -40.61 -21.63 -55.71
CA LYS A 809 -40.78 -21.44 -57.16
C LYS A 809 -42.18 -20.89 -57.47
N ILE A 810 -42.27 -19.89 -58.36
CA ILE A 810 -43.50 -19.19 -58.74
C ILE A 810 -43.53 -19.01 -60.26
N SER A 811 -44.68 -19.18 -60.91
CA SER A 811 -44.89 -18.82 -62.31
C SER A 811 -45.95 -17.73 -62.46
N VAL A 812 -45.69 -16.76 -63.33
CA VAL A 812 -46.60 -15.64 -63.63
C VAL A 812 -46.59 -15.37 -65.13
N ARG A 813 -47.78 -15.29 -65.74
CA ARG A 813 -47.94 -14.85 -67.14
C ARG A 813 -48.10 -13.33 -67.17
N ALA A 814 -47.25 -12.64 -67.93
CA ALA A 814 -47.30 -11.18 -68.05
C ALA A 814 -48.51 -10.74 -68.89
N LYS A 815 -49.14 -9.61 -68.52
CA LYS A 815 -50.31 -9.03 -69.19
C LYS A 815 -49.97 -7.87 -70.11
#